data_AF-A0A402DPQ0-F1
#
_entry.id   AF-A0A402DPQ0-F1
#
_cell.length_a   1.000
_cell.length_b   1.000
_cell.length_c   1.000
_cell.angle_alpha   90.00
_cell.angle_beta   90.00
_cell.angle_gamma   90.00
#
_symmetry.space_group_name_H-M   'P 1'
#
loop_
_entity.id
_entity.type
_entity.pdbx_description
1 polymer ?
#
loop_
_entity_poly.entity_id
_entity_poly.type
_entity_poly.pdbx_seq_one_letter_code
_entity_poly.pdbx_strand_id
1 'polypeptide(L)'
;MALVVAVIAPAQSAPIGVYRPVAPLRVLSGTALAAGGTVTVTLPSVPAGATTATLQVTAARTTESTQVAVCPGRTVTADCTAAPALVVPAGEPGSATVSVPVSAAQPTVTLQASADARVYADLHGFGVDASKGTSAEDSLYLPVDPHRAVETDVSGRGTTTVTLSGAPKGATAVALRLTATGSTAGSYVAVCPTGQTSAACAATSVLNPLPDRARQASLVVRLGSGSTLQLYNQQGDHHVAVDVDGWYVARAVSSTGGNLQTLDEPDALADKVVKSGKSSTLTLADVPANATAVQVRLTAKGAWRPTTLTACPGSTPSDGCRETSFLVASPDAPARNQALVPLGGSARNTITLSSSDASVRVSPEVVGYVVGPGGVTVAPPTSTPRPTATPTPTVTPTPTPTPTPTATPTPTATPKPTATAQPSSTPTAAPGNGSGSGGGAAPGSVKPGPSNTGVPAGTALTVHEGDLTITTPGTVIDSLDIRGFVKVAAANVTIKNSIVRGYATSIQRALVSNTTSGASVLIQDSELYAQAPSAHIDGIRGSNVTVRRSNIHDVIDVFHLTGGNVTIESSWLHDNLHYENDPLQNNTPSHDDTVQIQIGSNIVITGNTIEDATNSGIQFTQDQGVVSNVTITKNWAGGGGCTINFAEKGKGAFQGVVITDNVFSRDTRVPNCAIIAPSTTTKVLTVARNVWTDGSPVSVSKGD
;
A
#
# COMPACT_ATOMS: atom_id res chain seq x y z
N MET A 1 -40.53 -25.92 14.75
CA MET A 1 -39.60 -26.64 15.64
C MET A 1 -38.68 -25.61 16.28
N ALA A 2 -38.52 -25.68 17.60
CA ALA A 2 -37.99 -24.62 18.43
C ALA A 2 -36.50 -24.33 18.16
N LEU A 3 -36.18 -23.05 17.93
CA LEU A 3 -34.84 -22.50 17.94
C LEU A 3 -34.40 -22.37 19.40
N VAL A 4 -33.56 -23.29 19.87
CA VAL A 4 -32.90 -23.16 21.16
C VAL A 4 -31.69 -22.25 20.95
N VAL A 5 -31.84 -20.99 21.34
CA VAL A 5 -30.73 -20.08 21.63
C VAL A 5 -30.04 -20.62 22.88
N ALA A 6 -28.91 -21.30 22.71
CA ALA A 6 -28.00 -21.57 23.81
C ALA A 6 -27.02 -20.39 23.91
N VAL A 7 -27.39 -19.38 24.71
CA VAL A 7 -26.38 -18.53 25.36
C VAL A 7 -25.64 -19.45 26.32
N ILE A 8 -24.49 -19.96 25.89
CA ILE A 8 -23.55 -20.59 26.81
C ILE A 8 -22.78 -19.45 27.48
N ALA A 9 -23.12 -19.18 28.74
CA ALA A 9 -22.29 -18.40 29.64
C ALA A 9 -20.84 -18.94 29.62
N PRO A 10 -19.80 -18.08 29.75
CA PRO A 10 -18.42 -18.49 29.57
C PRO A 10 -18.10 -19.63 30.54
N ALA A 11 -17.71 -20.78 30.00
CA ALA A 11 -17.25 -21.87 30.82
C ALA A 11 -15.97 -21.43 31.56
N GLN A 12 -16.10 -21.32 32.88
CA GLN A 12 -15.07 -21.55 33.91
C GLN A 12 -13.72 -20.84 33.71
N SER A 13 -13.50 -19.80 34.52
CA SER A 13 -12.19 -19.27 34.96
C SER A 13 -10.97 -19.87 34.26
N ALA A 14 -10.68 -19.41 33.04
CA ALA A 14 -9.41 -19.72 32.39
C ALA A 14 -8.29 -19.27 33.34
N PRO A 15 -7.24 -20.09 33.55
CA PRO A 15 -6.12 -19.70 34.39
C PRO A 15 -5.54 -18.37 33.88
N ILE A 16 -5.15 -17.49 34.81
CA ILE A 16 -4.52 -16.21 34.49
C ILE A 16 -3.22 -16.54 33.73
N GLY A 17 -3.16 -16.29 32.41
CA GLY A 17 -2.04 -16.68 31.56
C GLY A 17 -0.92 -15.64 31.54
N VAL A 18 0.19 -15.87 32.24
CA VAL A 18 1.35 -14.96 32.30
C VAL A 18 2.38 -15.32 31.25
N TYR A 19 3.32 -14.43 30.93
CA TYR A 19 4.33 -14.67 29.88
C TYR A 19 5.72 -14.91 30.47
N ARG A 20 6.37 -16.00 30.06
CA ARG A 20 7.76 -16.32 30.38
C ARG A 20 8.65 -16.07 29.16
N PRO A 21 9.37 -14.94 29.09
CA PRO A 21 10.28 -14.67 27.99
C PRO A 21 11.53 -15.55 28.08
N VAL A 22 11.96 -16.12 26.95
CA VAL A 22 13.25 -16.80 26.83
C VAL A 22 14.17 -16.05 25.88
N ALA A 23 15.48 -16.27 26.00
CA ALA A 23 16.41 -15.83 24.96
C ALA A 23 16.05 -16.53 23.64
N PRO A 24 15.95 -15.81 22.50
CA PRO A 24 15.61 -16.41 21.22
C PRO A 24 16.50 -17.62 20.90
N LEU A 25 15.85 -18.75 20.59
CA LEU A 25 16.52 -20.03 20.37
C LEU A 25 16.00 -20.71 19.10
N ARG A 26 16.89 -21.01 18.16
CA ARG A 26 16.59 -21.80 16.96
C ARG A 26 16.20 -23.23 17.34
N VAL A 27 14.92 -23.57 17.19
CA VAL A 27 14.37 -24.91 17.47
C VAL A 27 14.15 -25.74 16.20
N LEU A 28 14.03 -25.09 15.04
CA LEU A 28 14.02 -25.74 13.73
C LEU A 28 15.02 -25.06 12.81
N SER A 29 16.14 -25.72 12.57
CA SER A 29 17.13 -25.29 11.59
C SER A 29 16.59 -25.52 10.17
N GLY A 30 16.90 -24.61 9.25
CA GLY A 30 16.30 -24.51 7.90
C GLY A 30 16.03 -25.85 7.23
N THR A 31 14.79 -26.31 7.35
CA THR A 31 14.36 -27.64 6.89
C THR A 31 13.59 -27.48 5.59
N ALA A 32 14.00 -28.22 4.56
CA ALA A 32 13.28 -28.25 3.29
C ALA A 32 12.04 -29.14 3.43
N LEU A 33 10.89 -28.59 3.08
CA LEU A 33 9.61 -29.28 2.98
C LEU A 33 9.17 -29.25 1.52
N ALA A 34 8.74 -30.40 1.00
CA ALA A 34 8.00 -30.44 -0.25
C ALA A 34 6.58 -29.90 -0.05
N ALA A 35 5.85 -29.63 -1.13
CA ALA A 35 4.43 -29.26 -1.08
C ALA A 35 3.60 -30.24 -0.22
N GLY A 36 2.91 -29.72 0.79
CA GLY A 36 2.13 -30.49 1.78
C GLY A 36 2.97 -31.22 2.82
N GLY A 37 4.31 -31.16 2.73
CA GLY A 37 5.26 -31.80 3.64
C GLY A 37 5.24 -31.17 5.03
N THR A 38 5.54 -31.97 6.04
CA THR A 38 5.50 -31.58 7.45
C THR A 38 6.83 -31.81 8.16
N VAL A 39 7.08 -31.04 9.21
CA VAL A 39 8.16 -31.30 10.17
C VAL A 39 7.67 -31.03 11.59
N THR A 40 7.88 -32.00 12.48
CA THR A 40 7.56 -31.88 13.90
C THR A 40 8.80 -31.51 14.69
N VAL A 41 8.65 -30.52 15.57
CA VAL A 41 9.70 -30.04 16.47
C VAL A 41 9.25 -30.31 17.90
N THR A 42 10.16 -30.85 18.71
CA THR A 42 9.96 -30.91 20.17
C THR A 42 10.60 -29.68 20.78
N LEU A 43 9.80 -28.83 21.43
CA LEU A 43 10.29 -27.61 22.06
C LEU A 43 11.09 -27.95 23.32
N PRO A 44 12.29 -27.36 23.51
CA PRO A 44 13.08 -27.58 24.70
C PRO A 44 12.52 -26.80 25.89
N SER A 45 12.78 -27.30 27.10
CA SER A 45 12.55 -26.57 28.36
C SER A 45 11.14 -25.99 28.53
N VAL A 46 10.11 -26.68 28.03
CA VAL A 46 8.70 -26.27 28.20
C VAL A 46 8.38 -26.26 29.71
N PRO A 47 8.04 -25.10 30.31
CA PRO A 47 7.84 -25.00 31.75
C PRO A 47 6.57 -25.72 32.21
N ALA A 48 6.54 -26.09 33.50
CA ALA A 48 5.32 -26.56 34.12
C ALA A 48 4.22 -25.48 34.00
N GLY A 49 3.01 -25.90 33.60
CA GLY A 49 1.91 -24.97 33.37
C GLY A 49 1.98 -24.17 32.06
N ALA A 50 2.92 -24.46 31.16
CA ALA A 50 2.89 -23.88 29.81
C ALA A 50 1.52 -24.15 29.15
N THR A 51 1.00 -23.12 28.49
CA THR A 51 -0.25 -23.15 27.72
C THR A 51 -0.02 -22.84 26.25
N THR A 52 0.95 -21.99 25.94
CA THR A 52 1.35 -21.63 24.58
C THR A 52 2.85 -21.43 24.45
N ALA A 53 3.38 -21.57 23.24
CA ALA A 53 4.73 -21.17 22.87
C ALA A 53 4.66 -20.03 21.84
N THR A 54 5.49 -19.02 22.03
CA THR A 54 5.69 -17.94 21.05
C THR A 54 6.89 -18.27 20.18
N LEU A 55 6.64 -18.44 18.88
CA LEU A 55 7.63 -18.76 17.87
C LEU A 55 7.74 -17.64 16.85
N GLN A 56 8.95 -17.32 16.41
CA GLN A 56 9.18 -16.62 15.16
C GLN A 56 9.41 -17.65 14.07
N VAL A 57 8.48 -17.75 13.11
CA VAL A 57 8.55 -18.68 12.00
C VAL A 57 9.00 -17.94 10.76
N THR A 58 10.00 -18.48 10.07
CA THR A 58 10.55 -17.88 8.84
C THR A 58 10.49 -18.89 7.70
N ALA A 59 10.03 -18.46 6.54
CA ALA A 59 10.20 -19.19 5.29
C ALA A 59 11.24 -18.45 4.42
N ALA A 60 12.19 -19.21 3.86
CA ALA A 60 13.09 -18.69 2.84
C ALA A 60 12.35 -18.39 1.54
N ARG A 61 13.04 -17.79 0.57
CA ARG A 61 12.51 -17.57 -0.78
C ARG A 61 12.00 -18.89 -1.38
N THR A 62 10.77 -18.87 -1.85
CA THR A 62 10.10 -19.98 -2.53
C THR A 62 9.93 -19.67 -4.01
N THR A 63 9.69 -20.67 -4.85
CA THR A 63 9.39 -20.45 -6.28
C THR A 63 7.94 -20.04 -6.52
N GLU A 64 7.05 -20.41 -5.60
CA GLU A 64 5.62 -20.13 -5.65
C GLU A 64 5.16 -19.51 -4.33
N SER A 65 4.00 -18.85 -4.34
CA SER A 65 3.39 -18.35 -3.12
C SER A 65 3.13 -19.51 -2.16
N THR A 66 3.63 -19.42 -0.92
CA THR A 66 3.60 -20.53 0.03
C THR A 66 2.96 -20.11 1.34
N GLN A 67 2.07 -20.95 1.84
CA GLN A 67 1.49 -20.83 3.17
C GLN A 67 2.22 -21.78 4.12
N VAL A 68 2.57 -21.31 5.31
CA VAL A 68 3.15 -22.12 6.38
C VAL A 68 2.18 -22.15 7.56
N ALA A 69 1.67 -23.34 7.86
CA ALA A 69 0.84 -23.61 9.03
C ALA A 69 1.72 -24.08 10.20
N VAL A 70 1.31 -23.75 11.43
CA VAL A 70 2.02 -24.13 12.67
C VAL A 70 1.00 -24.73 13.63
N CYS A 71 0.94 -26.05 13.67
CA CYS A 71 -0.09 -26.79 14.39
C CYS A 71 0.41 -27.25 15.76
N PRO A 72 -0.46 -27.25 16.79
CA PRO A 72 -0.13 -27.84 18.08
C PRO A 72 -0.03 -29.36 17.97
N GLY A 73 0.88 -29.96 18.73
CA GLY A 73 1.05 -31.41 18.77
C GLY A 73 1.82 -31.97 17.57
N ARG A 74 1.50 -33.22 17.20
CA ARG A 74 2.15 -33.92 16.07
C ARG A 74 1.30 -33.95 14.82
N THR A 75 -0.01 -33.72 14.95
CA THR A 75 -0.99 -33.89 13.87
C THR A 75 -1.32 -32.54 13.25
N VAL A 76 -1.33 -32.48 11.92
CA VAL A 76 -1.86 -31.35 11.17
C VAL A 76 -3.37 -31.51 11.03
N THR A 77 -4.13 -30.48 11.39
CA THR A 77 -5.59 -30.44 11.24
C THR A 77 -6.00 -29.50 10.11
N ALA A 78 -7.20 -29.71 9.54
CA ALA A 78 -7.74 -28.84 8.51
C ALA A 78 -7.84 -27.38 8.99
N ASP A 79 -8.34 -27.18 10.22
CA ASP A 79 -8.49 -25.86 10.83
C ASP A 79 -7.15 -25.12 10.94
N CYS A 80 -6.09 -25.83 11.34
CA CYS A 80 -4.74 -25.26 11.40
C CYS A 80 -4.24 -24.78 10.02
N THR A 81 -4.52 -25.54 8.97
CA THR A 81 -4.10 -25.19 7.60
C THR A 81 -4.98 -24.12 6.95
N ALA A 82 -6.24 -23.99 7.38
CA ALA A 82 -7.15 -22.97 6.91
C ALA A 82 -6.74 -21.56 7.38
N ALA A 83 -6.06 -21.47 8.52
CA ALA A 83 -5.53 -20.23 9.09
C ALA A 83 -3.98 -20.25 9.15
N PRO A 84 -3.28 -20.16 8.00
CA PRO A 84 -1.83 -20.25 7.98
C PRO A 84 -1.18 -19.14 8.80
N ALA A 85 -0.15 -19.52 9.54
CA ALA A 85 0.62 -18.62 10.38
C ALA A 85 1.41 -17.59 9.55
N LEU A 86 1.91 -18.01 8.40
CA LEU A 86 2.71 -17.18 7.49
C LEU A 86 2.28 -17.45 6.04
N VAL A 87 2.22 -16.38 5.24
CA VAL A 87 2.04 -16.45 3.79
C VAL A 87 3.20 -15.69 3.16
N VAL A 88 3.99 -16.35 2.31
CA VAL A 88 5.13 -15.76 1.62
C VAL A 88 4.89 -15.68 0.12
N PRO A 89 5.06 -14.51 -0.52
CA PRO A 89 5.03 -14.40 -1.99
C PRO A 89 6.16 -15.20 -2.65
N ALA A 90 5.94 -15.59 -3.91
CA ALA A 90 6.98 -16.20 -4.72
C ALA A 90 8.20 -15.28 -4.84
N GLY A 91 9.40 -15.83 -4.70
CA GLY A 91 10.68 -15.12 -4.82
C GLY A 91 11.10 -14.34 -3.58
N GLU A 92 10.25 -14.23 -2.54
CA GLU A 92 10.53 -13.46 -1.33
C GLU A 92 10.59 -14.34 -0.08
N PRO A 93 11.52 -14.10 0.86
CA PRO A 93 11.43 -14.69 2.19
C PRO A 93 10.34 -13.99 3.00
N GLY A 94 9.93 -14.57 4.12
CA GLY A 94 9.04 -13.89 5.06
C GLY A 94 9.03 -14.55 6.43
N SER A 95 8.50 -13.82 7.41
CA SER A 95 8.52 -14.21 8.80
C SER A 95 7.29 -13.71 9.55
N ALA A 96 6.83 -14.46 10.54
CA ALA A 96 5.73 -14.06 11.41
C ALA A 96 5.93 -14.57 12.84
N THR A 97 5.47 -13.79 13.82
CA THR A 97 5.33 -14.26 15.21
C THR A 97 4.04 -15.04 15.36
N VAL A 98 4.12 -16.21 15.98
CA VAL A 98 3.04 -17.17 16.12
C VAL A 98 2.95 -17.61 17.57
N SER A 99 1.74 -17.64 18.13
CA SER A 99 1.46 -18.28 19.41
C SER A 99 0.74 -19.60 19.14
N VAL A 100 1.33 -20.72 19.59
CA VAL A 100 0.79 -22.07 19.37
C VAL A 100 0.55 -22.77 20.70
N PRO A 101 -0.61 -23.44 20.91
CA PRO A 101 -0.87 -24.20 22.12
C PRO A 101 0.17 -25.30 22.37
N VAL A 102 0.71 -25.38 23.58
CA VAL A 102 1.63 -26.44 24.03
C VAL A 102 1.46 -26.69 25.52
N SER A 103 1.93 -27.83 26.00
CA SER A 103 2.07 -28.09 27.43
C SER A 103 3.32 -28.90 27.73
N ALA A 104 3.73 -29.01 28.99
CA ALA A 104 4.85 -29.88 29.37
C ALA A 104 4.61 -31.36 28.97
N ALA A 105 3.35 -31.82 28.93
CA ALA A 105 2.99 -33.16 28.48
C ALA A 105 2.91 -33.28 26.94
N GLN A 106 2.72 -32.17 26.23
CA GLN A 106 2.64 -32.09 24.78
C GLN A 106 3.51 -30.95 24.25
N PRO A 107 4.85 -31.11 24.28
CA PRO A 107 5.80 -30.05 23.97
C PRO A 107 6.08 -29.91 22.47
N THR A 108 5.28 -30.52 21.60
CA THR A 108 5.56 -30.61 20.18
C THR A 108 4.71 -29.65 19.37
N VAL A 109 5.29 -29.13 18.29
CA VAL A 109 4.61 -28.34 17.26
C VAL A 109 4.95 -28.94 15.89
N THR A 110 4.00 -28.93 14.96
CA THR A 110 4.21 -29.41 13.58
C THR A 110 4.03 -28.25 12.61
N LEU A 111 5.04 -28.02 11.76
CA LEU A 111 4.95 -27.07 10.66
C LEU A 111 4.59 -27.81 9.38
N GLN A 112 3.76 -27.19 8.54
CA GLN A 112 3.46 -27.66 7.18
C GLN A 112 3.61 -26.51 6.19
N ALA A 113 4.18 -26.78 5.02
CA ALA A 113 4.22 -25.84 3.91
C ALA A 113 3.26 -26.28 2.79
N SER A 114 2.52 -25.35 2.20
CA SER A 114 1.59 -25.63 1.08
C SER A 114 2.31 -25.90 -0.24
N ALA A 115 3.55 -25.44 -0.38
CA ALA A 115 4.42 -25.61 -1.53
C ALA A 115 5.87 -25.82 -1.05
N ASP A 116 6.79 -26.09 -1.98
CA ASP A 116 8.20 -26.32 -1.66
C ASP A 116 8.81 -25.12 -0.94
N ALA A 117 9.26 -25.32 0.29
CA ALA A 117 9.80 -24.25 1.12
C ALA A 117 10.87 -24.73 2.08
N ARG A 118 11.81 -23.83 2.40
CA ARG A 118 12.72 -24.02 3.54
C ARG A 118 12.22 -23.21 4.72
N VAL A 119 11.84 -23.89 5.79
CA VAL A 119 11.25 -23.27 6.98
C VAL A 119 12.19 -23.31 8.19
N TYR A 120 12.07 -22.30 9.04
CA TYR A 120 12.80 -22.12 10.29
C TYR A 120 11.82 -21.76 11.41
N ALA A 121 12.16 -22.10 12.64
CA ALA A 121 11.41 -21.68 13.81
C ALA A 121 12.37 -21.33 14.96
N ASP A 122 12.15 -20.16 15.54
CA ASP A 122 12.87 -19.61 16.69
C ASP A 122 11.90 -19.48 17.87
N LEU A 123 12.25 -20.02 19.04
CA LEU A 123 11.45 -19.93 20.28
C LEU A 123 11.79 -18.65 21.03
N HIS A 124 10.76 -17.87 21.40
CA HIS A 124 10.88 -16.57 22.09
C HIS A 124 10.30 -16.56 23.50
N GLY A 125 9.36 -17.45 23.81
CA GLY A 125 8.80 -17.55 25.17
C GLY A 125 7.61 -18.48 25.25
N PHE A 126 7.00 -18.51 26.45
CA PHE A 126 5.84 -19.33 26.74
C PHE A 126 4.73 -18.53 27.44
N GLY A 127 3.48 -18.78 27.07
CA GLY A 127 2.35 -18.51 27.96
C GLY A 127 2.32 -19.58 29.06
N VAL A 128 2.08 -19.16 30.30
CA VAL A 128 2.12 -20.02 31.49
C VAL A 128 0.90 -19.74 32.37
N ASP A 129 0.25 -20.80 32.85
CA ASP A 129 -0.75 -20.72 33.90
C ASP A 129 -0.12 -20.11 35.17
N ALA A 130 -0.56 -18.92 35.57
CA ALA A 130 0.00 -18.18 36.69
C ALA A 130 -0.05 -18.93 38.03
N SER A 131 -0.92 -19.94 38.17
CA SER A 131 -1.00 -20.80 39.37
C SER A 131 0.10 -21.86 39.43
N LYS A 132 0.73 -22.15 38.28
CA LYS A 132 1.82 -23.12 38.12
C LYS A 132 3.17 -22.48 37.79
N GLY A 133 3.16 -21.19 37.45
CA GLY A 133 4.32 -20.37 37.19
C GLY A 133 5.02 -19.83 38.44
N THR A 134 6.08 -19.04 38.24
CA THR A 134 6.83 -18.33 39.30
C THR A 134 6.81 -16.83 39.03
N SER A 135 6.58 -16.02 40.08
CA SER A 135 6.50 -14.56 39.91
C SER A 135 7.83 -13.91 39.49
N ALA A 136 8.95 -14.60 39.68
CA ALA A 136 10.28 -14.11 39.29
C ALA A 136 10.57 -14.28 37.79
N GLU A 137 10.03 -15.34 37.17
CA GLU A 137 10.29 -15.66 35.75
C GLU A 137 9.15 -15.21 34.83
N ASP A 138 7.95 -15.06 35.38
CA ASP A 138 6.75 -14.77 34.62
C ASP A 138 6.33 -13.31 34.75
N SER A 139 5.80 -12.78 33.67
CA SER A 139 5.60 -11.35 33.45
C SER A 139 4.20 -11.03 32.96
N LEU A 140 3.74 -9.82 33.29
CA LEU A 140 2.50 -9.22 32.78
C LEU A 140 2.84 -8.23 31.67
N TYR A 141 1.96 -8.12 30.67
CA TYR A 141 2.07 -7.12 29.62
C TYR A 141 1.57 -5.76 30.09
N LEU A 142 2.40 -4.73 29.92
CA LEU A 142 2.08 -3.34 30.16
C LEU A 142 2.12 -2.59 28.82
N PRO A 143 0.96 -2.21 28.26
CA PRO A 143 0.92 -1.44 27.02
C PRO A 143 1.48 -0.03 27.23
N VAL A 144 2.15 0.49 26.20
CA VAL A 144 2.55 1.90 26.10
C VAL A 144 2.00 2.47 24.81
N ASP A 145 1.82 3.79 24.77
CA ASP A 145 1.54 4.44 23.49
C ASP A 145 2.67 4.12 22.49
N PRO A 146 2.37 3.54 21.31
CA PRO A 146 3.40 3.11 20.39
C PRO A 146 4.30 4.28 20.01
N HIS A 147 5.61 4.05 19.97
CA HIS A 147 6.56 5.09 19.58
C HIS A 147 7.83 4.48 19.00
N ARG A 148 8.52 5.23 18.15
CA ARG A 148 9.84 4.87 17.64
C ARG A 148 10.87 5.08 18.75
N ALA A 149 11.44 3.99 19.25
CA ALA A 149 12.43 4.04 20.32
C ALA A 149 13.84 4.32 19.77
N VAL A 150 14.19 3.70 18.65
CA VAL A 150 15.51 3.82 18.02
C VAL A 150 15.36 3.73 16.50
N GLU A 151 16.21 4.48 15.80
CA GLU A 151 16.43 4.36 14.37
C GLU A 151 17.94 4.31 14.13
N THR A 152 18.42 3.26 13.45
CA THR A 152 19.85 2.99 13.36
C THR A 152 20.20 2.19 12.11
N ASP A 153 21.42 2.39 11.60
CA ASP A 153 21.96 1.59 10.52
C ASP A 153 22.60 0.31 11.08
N VAL A 154 22.27 -0.83 10.48
CA VAL A 154 22.86 -2.13 10.82
C VAL A 154 23.69 -2.62 9.62
N SER A 155 25.01 -2.67 9.81
CA SER A 155 25.93 -3.08 8.75
C SER A 155 25.99 -4.59 8.57
N GLY A 156 26.35 -5.04 7.37
CA GLY A 156 26.48 -6.46 7.07
C GLY A 156 27.50 -7.18 7.95
N ARG A 157 27.17 -8.39 8.42
CA ARG A 157 27.94 -9.18 9.40
C ARG A 157 28.23 -8.44 10.71
N GLY A 158 27.49 -7.37 10.99
CA GLY A 158 27.62 -6.53 12.18
C GLY A 158 26.65 -6.94 13.27
N THR A 159 26.95 -6.50 14.50
CA THR A 159 26.01 -6.49 15.62
C THR A 159 25.93 -5.08 16.15
N THR A 160 24.71 -4.53 16.17
CA THR A 160 24.43 -3.19 16.72
C THR A 160 23.70 -3.35 18.04
N THR A 161 24.23 -2.78 19.12
CA THR A 161 23.53 -2.73 20.41
C THR A 161 22.58 -1.54 20.42
N VAL A 162 21.34 -1.76 20.85
CA VAL A 162 20.34 -0.72 21.02
C VAL A 162 19.87 -0.70 22.47
N THR A 163 19.73 0.50 23.03
CA THR A 163 19.17 0.72 24.37
C THR A 163 17.76 1.27 24.21
N LEU A 164 16.79 0.59 24.81
CA LEU A 164 15.40 1.03 24.74
C LEU A 164 15.07 1.89 25.96
N SER A 165 14.90 3.20 25.74
CA SER A 165 14.44 4.12 26.78
C SER A 165 12.99 3.85 27.17
N GLY A 166 12.61 4.18 28.41
CA GLY A 166 11.22 4.06 28.87
C GLY A 166 10.81 2.68 29.37
N ALA A 167 11.74 1.73 29.45
CA ALA A 167 11.50 0.44 30.08
C ALA A 167 11.16 0.61 31.57
N PRO A 168 10.02 0.08 32.05
CA PRO A 168 9.66 0.14 33.46
C PRO A 168 10.61 -0.72 34.30
N LYS A 169 10.71 -0.42 35.60
CA LYS A 169 11.48 -1.25 36.54
C LYS A 169 10.94 -2.68 36.54
N GLY A 170 11.84 -3.65 36.37
CA GLY A 170 11.48 -5.06 36.29
C GLY A 170 10.99 -5.53 34.92
N ALA A 171 11.19 -4.73 33.86
CA ALA A 171 10.97 -5.19 32.49
C ALA A 171 11.89 -6.38 32.17
N THR A 172 11.28 -7.48 31.70
CA THR A 172 11.94 -8.74 31.34
C THR A 172 11.97 -8.97 29.84
N ALA A 173 11.00 -8.41 29.12
CA ALA A 173 10.87 -8.48 27.67
C ALA A 173 10.15 -7.23 27.13
N VAL A 174 10.20 -7.07 25.82
CA VAL A 174 9.54 -5.99 25.09
C VAL A 174 8.77 -6.58 23.90
N ALA A 175 7.57 -6.05 23.64
CA ALA A 175 6.86 -6.24 22.38
C ALA A 175 7.20 -5.06 21.47
N LEU A 176 7.74 -5.34 20.29
CA LEU A 176 8.21 -4.31 19.37
C LEU A 176 7.95 -4.71 17.91
N ARG A 177 8.05 -3.70 17.04
CA ARG A 177 8.07 -3.84 15.59
C ARG A 177 9.40 -3.35 15.05
N LEU A 178 9.93 -4.08 14.07
CA LEU A 178 11.06 -3.66 13.26
C LEU A 178 10.60 -3.28 11.87
N THR A 179 11.12 -2.17 11.35
CA THR A 179 10.96 -1.81 9.93
C THR A 179 12.33 -1.55 9.33
N ALA A 180 12.68 -2.29 8.28
CA ALA A 180 13.89 -2.06 7.49
C ALA A 180 13.56 -1.29 6.21
N THR A 181 14.31 -0.23 5.94
CA THR A 181 14.28 0.57 4.70
C THR A 181 15.70 0.69 4.14
N GLY A 182 15.84 1.27 2.93
CA GLY A 182 17.15 1.62 2.36
C GLY A 182 18.13 0.46 2.28
N SER A 183 17.64 -0.77 2.10
CA SER A 183 18.47 -1.98 2.17
C SER A 183 19.37 -2.10 0.94
N THR A 184 20.62 -2.54 1.11
CA THR A 184 21.54 -2.70 -0.03
C THR A 184 21.62 -4.14 -0.56
N ALA A 185 21.19 -5.12 0.24
CA ALA A 185 21.12 -6.54 -0.15
C ALA A 185 19.91 -7.23 0.50
N GLY A 186 19.54 -8.43 0.02
CA GLY A 186 18.63 -9.30 0.78
C GLY A 186 19.34 -9.89 1.99
N SER A 187 18.70 -9.94 3.16
CA SER A 187 19.35 -10.39 4.42
C SER A 187 18.35 -11.03 5.39
N TYR A 188 18.83 -11.34 6.60
CA TYR A 188 17.99 -11.39 7.79
C TYR A 188 18.61 -10.55 8.92
N VAL A 189 17.73 -10.00 9.75
CA VAL A 189 18.08 -9.37 11.02
C VAL A 189 17.57 -10.25 12.16
N ALA A 190 18.45 -10.57 13.10
CA ALA A 190 18.13 -11.24 14.35
C ALA A 190 18.13 -10.23 15.51
N VAL A 191 17.25 -10.43 16.49
CA VAL A 191 17.11 -9.55 17.65
C VAL A 191 17.23 -10.39 18.90
N CYS A 192 18.17 -10.06 19.79
CA CYS A 192 18.46 -10.85 20.97
C CYS A 192 18.73 -9.95 22.19
N PRO A 193 18.59 -10.46 23.43
CA PRO A 193 19.11 -9.77 24.60
C PRO A 193 20.62 -9.59 24.51
N THR A 194 21.14 -8.46 24.98
CA THR A 194 22.59 -8.33 25.18
C THR A 194 23.07 -9.36 26.21
N GLY A 195 24.24 -9.95 25.98
CA GLY A 195 24.78 -11.04 26.81
C GLY A 195 24.53 -12.43 26.22
N GLN A 196 23.61 -12.55 25.26
CA GLN A 196 23.57 -13.71 24.37
C GLN A 196 24.76 -13.65 23.39
N THR A 197 25.42 -14.78 23.15
CA THR A 197 26.57 -14.81 22.24
C THR A 197 26.17 -14.42 20.81
N SER A 198 27.05 -13.72 20.08
CA SER A 198 26.78 -13.34 18.69
C SER A 198 26.45 -14.53 17.81
N ALA A 199 27.08 -15.69 18.04
CA ALA A 199 26.78 -16.93 17.31
C ALA A 199 25.37 -17.45 17.59
N ALA A 200 24.93 -17.44 18.86
CA ALA A 200 23.57 -17.85 19.21
C ALA A 200 22.54 -16.86 18.68
N CYS A 201 22.86 -15.57 18.63
CA CYS A 201 21.97 -14.57 18.06
C CYS A 201 21.87 -14.67 16.54
N ALA A 202 23.01 -14.80 15.86
CA ALA A 202 23.07 -15.01 14.40
C ALA A 202 22.41 -16.32 13.94
N ALA A 203 22.19 -17.27 14.85
CA ALA A 203 21.49 -18.50 14.53
C ALA A 203 19.97 -18.31 14.37
N THR A 204 19.39 -17.18 14.83
CA THR A 204 17.95 -16.89 14.74
C THR A 204 17.66 -15.89 13.61
N SER A 205 16.38 -15.66 13.30
CA SER A 205 15.98 -14.67 12.30
C SER A 205 14.60 -14.09 12.61
N VAL A 206 14.48 -12.77 12.54
CA VAL A 206 13.25 -12.05 12.85
C VAL A 206 12.69 -11.30 11.65
N LEU A 207 13.52 -10.50 10.99
CA LEU A 207 13.13 -9.68 9.85
C LEU A 207 13.95 -10.10 8.63
N ASN A 208 13.36 -10.07 7.43
CA ASN A 208 14.05 -10.40 6.19
C ASN A 208 14.08 -9.20 5.21
N PRO A 209 15.04 -8.27 5.34
CA PRO A 209 15.14 -7.10 4.47
C PRO A 209 15.43 -7.45 3.00
N LEU A 210 15.00 -6.57 2.10
CA LEU A 210 15.18 -6.65 0.64
C LEU A 210 15.55 -5.28 0.05
N PRO A 211 16.39 -5.18 -0.99
CA PRO A 211 16.89 -3.90 -1.49
C PRO A 211 15.83 -2.96 -2.10
N ASP A 212 14.77 -3.55 -2.63
CA ASP A 212 13.77 -2.90 -3.47
C ASP A 212 12.52 -2.47 -2.70
N ARG A 213 12.40 -2.84 -1.42
CA ARG A 213 11.22 -2.58 -0.60
C ARG A 213 11.51 -2.55 0.88
N ALA A 214 10.71 -1.77 1.59
CA ALA A 214 10.72 -1.82 3.03
C ALA A 214 10.04 -3.10 3.54
N ARG A 215 10.53 -3.61 4.66
CA ARG A 215 10.08 -4.87 5.27
C ARG A 215 9.81 -4.66 6.73
N GLN A 216 8.78 -5.30 7.27
CA GLN A 216 8.37 -5.13 8.66
C GLN A 216 8.16 -6.50 9.34
N ALA A 217 8.42 -6.56 10.64
CA ALA A 217 8.13 -7.73 11.49
C ALA A 217 7.78 -7.28 12.91
N SER A 218 6.77 -7.91 13.52
CA SER A 218 6.51 -7.83 14.96
C SER A 218 7.21 -8.96 15.70
N LEU A 219 7.57 -8.74 16.97
CA LEU A 219 8.08 -9.78 17.85
C LEU A 219 7.99 -9.41 19.34
N VAL A 220 8.12 -10.43 20.18
CA VAL A 220 8.44 -10.29 21.61
C VAL A 220 9.86 -10.79 21.84
N VAL A 221 10.69 -10.01 22.52
CA VAL A 221 12.08 -10.38 22.80
C VAL A 221 12.44 -10.13 24.25
N ARG A 222 13.16 -11.08 24.85
CA ARG A 222 13.76 -10.93 26.18
C ARG A 222 14.77 -9.79 26.17
N LEU A 223 14.76 -8.97 27.22
CA LEU A 223 15.70 -7.87 27.40
C LEU A 223 17.00 -8.36 28.04
N GLY A 224 18.12 -7.76 27.62
CA GLY A 224 19.38 -7.83 28.33
C GLY A 224 19.43 -6.84 29.51
N SER A 225 20.57 -6.81 30.21
CA SER A 225 20.81 -5.85 31.29
C SER A 225 20.67 -4.40 30.80
N GLY A 226 20.01 -3.54 31.57
CA GLY A 226 19.82 -2.14 31.21
C GLY A 226 18.84 -1.90 30.06
N SER A 227 17.92 -2.85 29.80
CA SER A 227 16.89 -2.74 28.75
C SER A 227 17.49 -2.62 27.34
N THR A 228 18.52 -3.42 27.11
CA THR A 228 19.29 -3.40 25.87
C THR A 228 19.01 -4.66 25.04
N LEU A 229 19.11 -4.49 23.72
CA LEU A 229 19.04 -5.55 22.72
C LEU A 229 20.28 -5.47 21.82
N GLN A 230 20.55 -6.55 21.10
CA GLN A 230 21.52 -6.59 20.02
C GLN A 230 20.82 -7.02 18.73
N LEU A 231 21.07 -6.27 17.66
CA LEU A 231 20.59 -6.52 16.31
C LEU A 231 21.76 -7.09 15.51
N TYR A 232 21.69 -8.36 15.16
CA TYR A 232 22.66 -8.97 14.25
C TYR A 232 22.11 -8.91 12.82
N ASN A 233 22.93 -8.44 11.88
CA ASN A 233 22.60 -8.43 10.46
C ASN A 233 23.55 -9.34 9.69
N GLN A 234 23.00 -10.20 8.82
CA GLN A 234 23.81 -11.16 8.06
C GLN A 234 24.65 -10.48 6.97
N GLN A 235 24.03 -9.68 6.09
CA GLN A 235 24.70 -9.06 4.93
C GLN A 235 23.96 -7.81 4.46
N GLY A 236 24.62 -7.00 3.63
CA GLY A 236 24.08 -5.71 3.20
C GLY A 236 23.97 -4.73 4.37
N ASP A 237 23.65 -3.50 4.06
CA ASP A 237 23.40 -2.46 5.06
C ASP A 237 21.91 -2.16 5.04
N HIS A 238 21.34 -1.96 6.22
CA HIS A 238 19.92 -1.65 6.38
C HIS A 238 19.72 -0.52 7.36
N HIS A 239 18.79 0.36 7.02
CA HIS A 239 18.27 1.31 7.97
C HIS A 239 17.11 0.66 8.73
N VAL A 240 17.23 0.53 10.06
CA VAL A 240 16.25 -0.19 10.89
C VAL A 240 15.65 0.73 11.94
N ALA A 241 14.32 0.83 11.90
CA ALA A 241 13.51 1.44 12.93
C ALA A 241 13.00 0.39 13.92
N VAL A 242 13.03 0.73 15.21
CA VAL A 242 12.53 -0.08 16.32
C VAL A 242 11.39 0.66 16.99
N ASP A 243 10.16 0.21 16.76
CA ASP A 243 8.96 0.77 17.39
C ASP A 243 8.54 -0.09 18.58
N VAL A 244 8.32 0.50 19.75
CA VAL A 244 7.92 -0.22 20.97
C VAL A 244 6.40 -0.15 21.14
N ASP A 245 5.77 -1.31 21.31
CA ASP A 245 4.31 -1.42 21.55
C ASP A 245 3.98 -1.64 23.04
N GLY A 246 4.92 -2.17 23.82
CA GLY A 246 4.75 -2.40 25.27
C GLY A 246 5.82 -3.28 25.90
N TRP A 247 5.69 -3.48 27.21
CA TRP A 247 6.69 -4.16 28.03
C TRP A 247 6.10 -5.37 28.75
N TYR A 248 6.89 -6.42 28.91
CA TYR A 248 6.60 -7.48 29.85
C TYR A 248 7.35 -7.21 31.15
N VAL A 249 6.63 -7.14 32.27
CA VAL A 249 7.17 -6.78 33.58
C VAL A 249 7.01 -7.95 34.55
N ALA A 250 8.08 -8.31 35.25
CA ALA A 250 8.09 -9.42 36.20
C ALA A 250 7.00 -9.22 37.29
N ARG A 251 6.23 -10.28 37.56
CA ARG A 251 5.17 -10.27 38.57
C ARG A 251 5.67 -10.05 39.99
N ALA A 252 6.92 -10.41 40.26
CA ALA A 252 7.59 -10.15 41.53
C ALA A 252 7.83 -8.65 41.78
N VAL A 253 7.79 -7.82 40.72
CA VAL A 253 8.06 -6.39 40.78
C VAL A 253 6.79 -5.55 40.59
N SER A 254 5.85 -6.01 39.76
CA SER A 254 4.60 -5.30 39.48
C SER A 254 3.41 -6.26 39.44
N SER A 255 2.30 -5.85 40.06
CA SER A 255 0.97 -6.46 39.87
C SER A 255 0.13 -5.78 38.78
N THR A 256 0.62 -4.67 38.22
CA THR A 256 -0.03 -3.92 37.14
C THR A 256 0.34 -4.51 35.79
N GLY A 257 -0.67 -4.59 34.91
CA GLY A 257 -0.55 -5.14 33.56
C GLY A 257 -1.64 -6.18 33.30
N GLY A 258 -1.57 -6.83 32.15
CA GLY A 258 -2.53 -7.85 31.78
C GLY A 258 -1.91 -9.00 30.99
N ASN A 259 -2.78 -9.90 30.62
CA ASN A 259 -2.45 -11.17 29.98
C ASN A 259 -3.12 -11.21 28.62
N LEU A 260 -2.38 -11.62 27.60
CA LEU A 260 -2.95 -11.82 26.27
C LEU A 260 -3.89 -13.03 26.30
N GLN A 261 -5.17 -12.76 26.10
CA GLN A 261 -6.21 -13.76 25.84
C GLN A 261 -6.50 -13.72 24.35
N THR A 262 -6.13 -14.78 23.64
CA THR A 262 -6.50 -14.98 22.24
C THR A 262 -7.98 -15.35 22.16
N LEU A 263 -8.67 -14.84 21.15
CA LEU A 263 -10.02 -15.30 20.84
C LEU A 263 -9.97 -16.73 20.30
N ASP A 264 -11.05 -17.48 20.48
CA ASP A 264 -11.20 -18.81 19.87
C ASP A 264 -11.15 -18.71 18.34
N GLU A 265 -11.77 -17.67 17.78
CA GLU A 265 -11.69 -17.29 16.37
C GLU A 265 -11.42 -15.78 16.24
N PRO A 266 -10.59 -15.34 15.29
CA PRO A 266 -10.40 -13.92 15.02
C PRO A 266 -11.72 -13.22 14.63
N ASP A 267 -11.97 -12.04 15.19
CA ASP A 267 -13.13 -11.22 14.85
C ASP A 267 -12.77 -10.29 13.69
N ALA A 268 -13.32 -10.57 12.51
CA ALA A 268 -13.09 -9.78 11.30
C ALA A 268 -13.92 -8.50 11.33
N LEU A 269 -13.26 -7.34 11.19
CA LEU A 269 -13.93 -6.05 11.10
C LEU A 269 -14.11 -5.65 9.62
N ALA A 270 -14.97 -4.67 9.36
CA ALA A 270 -15.22 -4.19 8.00
C ALA A 270 -13.95 -3.63 7.33
N ASP A 271 -13.74 -4.00 6.06
CA ASP A 271 -12.65 -3.47 5.24
C ASP A 271 -12.66 -1.94 5.21
N LYS A 272 -11.47 -1.35 5.19
CA LYS A 272 -11.26 0.10 5.12
C LYS A 272 -10.36 0.47 3.96
N VAL A 273 -10.65 1.59 3.31
CA VAL A 273 -9.69 2.26 2.43
C VAL A 273 -9.06 3.40 3.22
N VAL A 274 -7.76 3.31 3.50
CA VAL A 274 -7.00 4.38 4.13
C VAL A 274 -6.32 5.16 3.01
N LYS A 275 -6.87 6.34 2.68
CA LYS A 275 -6.37 7.17 1.59
C LYS A 275 -4.95 7.70 1.89
N SER A 276 -4.17 7.95 0.85
CA SER A 276 -2.82 8.52 0.95
C SER A 276 -2.81 9.82 1.78
N GLY A 277 -1.92 9.90 2.78
CA GLY A 277 -1.81 11.05 3.68
C GLY A 277 -3.04 11.28 4.58
N LYS A 278 -3.99 10.34 4.63
CA LYS A 278 -5.22 10.44 5.43
C LYS A 278 -5.30 9.36 6.49
N SER A 279 -6.24 9.57 7.41
CA SER A 279 -6.56 8.62 8.48
C SER A 279 -7.96 8.04 8.31
N SER A 280 -8.19 6.87 8.89
CA SER A 280 -9.49 6.21 9.01
C SER A 280 -9.61 5.56 10.37
N THR A 281 -10.78 5.63 10.99
CA THR A 281 -11.00 5.04 12.31
C THR A 281 -11.61 3.65 12.19
N LEU A 282 -11.03 2.70 12.93
CA LEU A 282 -11.61 1.41 13.26
C LEU A 282 -12.32 1.53 14.61
N THR A 283 -13.52 0.98 14.69
CA THR A 283 -14.26 0.82 15.94
C THR A 283 -14.31 -0.66 16.27
N LEU A 284 -13.86 -1.00 17.47
CA LEU A 284 -13.86 -2.36 17.99
C LEU A 284 -15.21 -2.64 18.66
N ALA A 285 -15.83 -3.76 18.30
CA ALA A 285 -16.99 -4.28 19.02
C ALA A 285 -16.53 -5.05 20.26
N ASP A 286 -17.40 -5.11 21.28
CA ASP A 286 -17.29 -6.05 22.41
C ASP A 286 -15.94 -6.05 23.16
N VAL A 287 -15.29 -4.89 23.26
CA VAL A 287 -14.03 -4.73 24.02
C VAL A 287 -14.25 -5.10 25.49
N PRO A 288 -13.54 -6.11 26.04
CA PRO A 288 -13.73 -6.52 27.43
C PRO A 288 -13.49 -5.36 28.40
N ALA A 289 -14.31 -5.25 29.45
CA ALA A 289 -14.29 -4.10 30.37
C ALA A 289 -12.91 -3.86 31.04
N ASN A 290 -12.08 -4.89 31.19
CA ASN A 290 -10.73 -4.86 31.75
C ASN A 290 -9.60 -5.04 30.71
N ALA A 291 -9.89 -4.94 29.41
CA ALA A 291 -8.89 -4.96 28.34
C ALA A 291 -8.02 -3.69 28.31
N THR A 292 -6.71 -3.84 28.36
CA THR A 292 -5.72 -2.74 28.35
C THR A 292 -5.05 -2.57 26.99
N ALA A 293 -5.08 -3.61 26.15
CA ALA A 293 -4.63 -3.58 24.77
C ALA A 293 -5.44 -4.58 23.94
N VAL A 294 -5.41 -4.41 22.63
CA VAL A 294 -5.97 -5.34 21.65
C VAL A 294 -4.84 -5.83 20.75
N GLN A 295 -4.85 -7.12 20.42
CA GLN A 295 -3.99 -7.66 19.38
C GLN A 295 -4.73 -7.56 18.05
N VAL A 296 -4.28 -6.64 17.21
CA VAL A 296 -4.87 -6.41 15.88
C VAL A 296 -3.98 -7.06 14.84
N ARG A 297 -4.61 -7.65 13.84
CA ARG A 297 -3.97 -8.10 12.62
C ARG A 297 -4.54 -7.31 11.46
N LEU A 298 -3.65 -6.73 10.66
CA LEU A 298 -4.01 -5.97 9.48
C LEU A 298 -3.45 -6.66 8.25
N THR A 299 -4.29 -6.87 7.25
CA THR A 299 -3.87 -7.25 5.90
C THR A 299 -4.10 -6.07 4.97
N ALA A 300 -3.06 -5.57 4.33
CA ALA A 300 -3.09 -4.43 3.45
C ALA A 300 -2.83 -4.85 1.99
N LYS A 301 -3.65 -4.34 1.06
CA LYS A 301 -3.60 -4.65 -0.38
C LYS A 301 -3.89 -3.40 -1.22
N GLY A 302 -3.38 -3.40 -2.45
CA GLY A 302 -3.70 -2.38 -3.45
C GLY A 302 -3.06 -1.02 -3.20
N ALA A 303 -1.97 -0.96 -2.43
CA ALA A 303 -1.17 0.25 -2.33
C ALA A 303 -0.46 0.53 -3.67
N TRP A 304 -0.64 1.69 -4.28
CA TRP A 304 -0.08 1.97 -5.61
C TRP A 304 1.40 2.35 -5.65
N ARG A 305 1.97 2.68 -4.48
CA ARG A 305 3.42 2.72 -4.23
C ARG A 305 3.69 2.25 -2.80
N PRO A 306 4.95 1.97 -2.42
CA PRO A 306 5.29 1.66 -1.04
C PRO A 306 4.72 2.72 -0.09
N THR A 307 3.98 2.29 0.92
CA THR A 307 3.34 3.15 1.92
C THR A 307 3.43 2.52 3.29
N THR A 308 3.64 3.35 4.31
CA THR A 308 3.59 2.94 5.71
C THR A 308 2.16 3.09 6.21
N LEU A 309 1.62 2.02 6.80
CA LEU A 309 0.38 2.09 7.55
C LEU A 309 0.71 2.18 9.04
N THR A 310 0.16 3.18 9.72
CA THR A 310 0.18 3.29 11.19
C THR A 310 -1.14 2.78 11.77
N ALA A 311 -1.09 2.28 13.01
CA ALA A 311 -2.29 1.94 13.77
C ALA A 311 -2.12 2.46 15.20
N CYS A 312 -2.87 3.51 15.54
CA CYS A 312 -2.71 4.26 16.77
C CYS A 312 -3.93 4.16 17.68
N PRO A 313 -3.73 4.14 19.01
CA PRO A 313 -4.83 4.07 19.95
C PRO A 313 -5.70 5.34 19.90
N GLY A 314 -7.01 5.16 20.00
CA GLY A 314 -7.98 6.25 20.06
C GLY A 314 -8.27 6.93 18.72
N SER A 315 -9.15 7.92 18.76
CA SER A 315 -9.52 8.78 17.62
C SER A 315 -8.53 9.92 17.35
N THR A 316 -7.66 10.21 18.33
CA THR A 316 -6.68 11.30 18.26
C THR A 316 -5.29 10.74 18.53
N PRO A 317 -4.60 10.23 17.50
CA PRO A 317 -3.25 9.69 17.64
C PRO A 317 -2.26 10.72 18.17
N SER A 318 -1.38 10.28 19.07
CA SER A 318 -0.20 11.02 19.50
C SER A 318 0.81 11.19 18.36
N ASP A 319 1.69 12.17 18.50
CA ASP A 319 2.79 12.38 17.55
C ASP A 319 3.74 11.16 17.54
N GLY A 320 4.07 10.61 18.72
CA GLY A 320 4.93 9.44 18.83
C GLY A 320 4.39 8.21 18.08
N CYS A 321 3.08 7.98 18.13
CA CYS A 321 2.50 6.86 17.39
C CYS A 321 2.47 7.08 15.88
N ARG A 322 2.27 8.34 15.43
CA ARG A 322 2.27 8.69 14.00
C ARG A 322 3.62 8.44 13.32
N GLU A 323 4.72 8.41 14.08
CA GLU A 323 6.06 8.11 13.57
C GLU A 323 6.34 6.60 13.43
N THR A 324 5.48 5.72 13.96
CA THR A 324 5.70 4.27 13.92
C THR A 324 5.31 3.66 12.56
N SER A 325 5.62 2.38 12.36
CA SER A 325 5.29 1.64 11.13
C SER A 325 4.62 0.32 11.46
N PHE A 326 3.28 0.26 11.42
CA PHE A 326 2.53 -0.95 11.80
C PHE A 326 2.71 -2.03 10.74
N LEU A 327 2.59 -1.66 9.48
CA LEU A 327 2.99 -2.47 8.35
C LEU A 327 3.48 -1.57 7.23
N VAL A 328 4.22 -2.16 6.30
CA VAL A 328 4.59 -1.51 5.03
C VAL A 328 3.81 -2.24 3.95
N ALA A 329 2.95 -1.53 3.23
CA ALA A 329 2.27 -2.04 2.05
C ALA A 329 3.04 -1.64 0.78
N SER A 330 3.01 -2.50 -0.24
CA SER A 330 3.65 -2.26 -1.53
C SER A 330 2.74 -2.76 -2.67
N PRO A 331 2.97 -2.33 -3.93
CA PRO A 331 2.04 -2.59 -5.03
C PRO A 331 1.91 -4.04 -5.47
N ASP A 332 2.93 -4.83 -5.20
CA ASP A 332 3.15 -6.12 -5.83
C ASP A 332 2.87 -7.30 -4.91
N ALA A 333 2.68 -7.06 -3.60
CA ALA A 333 2.31 -8.09 -2.65
C ALA A 333 1.40 -7.55 -1.53
N PRO A 334 0.39 -8.35 -1.09
CA PRO A 334 -0.29 -8.11 0.17
C PRO A 334 0.70 -8.06 1.33
N ALA A 335 0.58 -7.05 2.18
CA ALA A 335 1.32 -6.98 3.43
C ALA A 335 0.42 -7.42 4.58
N ARG A 336 0.96 -8.19 5.53
CA ARG A 336 0.22 -8.62 6.72
C ARG A 336 1.10 -8.43 7.94
N ASN A 337 0.56 -7.82 8.98
CA ASN A 337 1.21 -7.78 10.27
C ASN A 337 0.21 -7.93 11.42
N GLN A 338 0.69 -8.40 12.57
CA GLN A 338 -0.07 -8.50 13.81
C GLN A 338 0.75 -7.88 14.95
N ALA A 339 0.14 -6.98 15.71
CA ALA A 339 0.78 -6.33 16.86
C ALA A 339 -0.25 -5.92 17.91
N LEU A 340 0.26 -5.49 19.07
CA LEU A 340 -0.57 -5.01 20.17
C LEU A 340 -0.76 -3.49 20.05
N VAL A 341 -2.01 -3.04 20.14
CA VAL A 341 -2.38 -1.62 20.18
C VAL A 341 -3.02 -1.34 21.55
N PRO A 342 -2.57 -0.33 22.31
CA PRO A 342 -3.19 0.00 23.59
C PRO A 342 -4.67 0.36 23.47
N LEU A 343 -5.42 0.12 24.54
CA LEU A 343 -6.80 0.55 24.70
C LEU A 343 -6.86 1.50 25.90
N GLY A 344 -7.24 2.76 25.68
CA GLY A 344 -7.33 3.76 26.74
C GLY A 344 -7.92 5.10 26.27
N GLY A 345 -8.10 6.04 27.21
CA GLY A 345 -8.70 7.34 26.94
C GLY A 345 -10.24 7.32 26.78
N SER A 346 -10.82 8.44 26.37
CA SER A 346 -12.28 8.62 26.20
C SER A 346 -12.87 7.79 25.06
N ALA A 347 -12.05 7.34 24.10
CA ALA A 347 -12.44 6.52 22.95
C ALA A 347 -11.73 5.15 22.95
N ARG A 348 -11.80 4.45 24.08
CA ARG A 348 -11.07 3.20 24.36
C ARG A 348 -11.29 2.07 23.35
N ASN A 349 -12.40 2.07 22.60
CA ASN A 349 -12.72 1.07 21.58
C ASN A 349 -12.37 1.51 20.15
N THR A 350 -11.48 2.49 19.99
CA THR A 350 -11.12 3.01 18.66
C THR A 350 -9.63 2.89 18.37
N ILE A 351 -9.31 2.62 17.11
CA ILE A 351 -7.95 2.64 16.56
C ILE A 351 -7.98 3.52 15.32
N THR A 352 -7.05 4.47 15.21
CA THR A 352 -6.89 5.26 14.00
C THR A 352 -5.80 4.65 13.13
N LEU A 353 -6.17 4.27 11.92
CA LEU A 353 -5.24 3.89 10.86
C LEU A 353 -4.85 5.13 10.06
N SER A 354 -3.59 5.25 9.64
CA SER A 354 -3.18 6.27 8.67
C SER A 354 -2.22 5.68 7.65
N SER A 355 -2.29 6.15 6.40
CA SER A 355 -1.37 5.73 5.33
C SER A 355 -0.51 6.91 4.90
N SER A 356 0.79 6.71 4.73
CA SER A 356 1.73 7.79 4.42
C SER A 356 1.68 8.24 2.95
N ASP A 357 1.85 7.30 2.03
CA ASP A 357 2.27 7.58 0.67
C ASP A 357 1.29 7.10 -0.40
N ALA A 358 0.49 6.08 -0.11
CA ALA A 358 -0.47 5.51 -1.05
C ALA A 358 -1.81 5.20 -0.38
N SER A 359 -2.91 5.30 -1.13
CA SER A 359 -4.18 4.75 -0.70
C SER A 359 -4.07 3.23 -0.58
N VAL A 360 -4.58 2.65 0.49
CA VAL A 360 -4.45 1.20 0.73
C VAL A 360 -5.75 0.61 1.28
N ARG A 361 -6.14 -0.56 0.76
CA ARG A 361 -7.28 -1.33 1.29
C ARG A 361 -6.77 -2.21 2.43
N VAL A 362 -7.42 -2.12 3.58
CA VAL A 362 -7.03 -2.81 4.81
C VAL A 362 -8.19 -3.70 5.24
N SER A 363 -7.89 -4.99 5.46
CA SER A 363 -8.75 -5.98 6.09
C SER A 363 -8.28 -6.20 7.54
N PRO A 364 -8.91 -5.53 8.52
CA PRO A 364 -8.60 -5.64 9.94
C PRO A 364 -9.28 -6.84 10.62
N GLU A 365 -8.55 -7.49 11.53
CA GLU A 365 -9.05 -8.55 12.42
C GLU A 365 -8.59 -8.28 13.86
N VAL A 366 -9.47 -8.53 14.83
CA VAL A 366 -9.11 -8.64 16.25
C VAL A 366 -8.78 -10.09 16.55
N VAL A 367 -7.58 -10.33 17.08
CA VAL A 367 -7.06 -11.68 17.38
C VAL A 367 -7.18 -12.02 18.86
N GLY A 368 -7.22 -11.00 19.71
CA GLY A 368 -7.22 -11.17 21.15
C GLY A 368 -7.14 -9.84 21.89
N TYR A 369 -7.27 -9.92 23.21
CA TYR A 369 -7.19 -8.77 24.11
C TYR A 369 -6.20 -9.04 25.22
N VAL A 370 -5.45 -8.03 25.62
CA VAL A 370 -4.72 -8.06 26.89
C VAL A 370 -5.66 -7.66 28.00
N VAL A 371 -6.01 -8.57 28.90
CA VAL A 371 -6.92 -8.29 30.02
C VAL A 371 -6.21 -8.37 31.37
N GLY A 372 -6.50 -7.46 32.28
CA GLY A 372 -5.88 -7.44 33.60
C GLY A 372 -6.34 -6.27 34.46
N PRO A 373 -5.96 -6.25 35.76
CA PRO A 373 -6.31 -5.17 36.65
C PRO A 373 -5.65 -3.86 36.22
N GLY A 374 -6.43 -3.02 35.53
CA GLY A 374 -6.23 -1.57 35.37
C GLY A 374 -4.81 -1.13 34.98
N GLY A 375 -4.34 -1.51 33.79
CA GLY A 375 -3.20 -0.85 33.17
C GLY A 375 -3.62 0.52 32.65
N VAL A 376 -3.25 1.60 33.34
CA VAL A 376 -3.29 2.94 32.75
C VAL A 376 -2.23 2.98 31.66
N THR A 377 -2.57 3.40 30.45
CA THR A 377 -1.59 3.58 29.37
C THR A 377 -0.48 4.49 29.88
N VAL A 378 0.74 3.97 30.01
CA VAL A 378 1.86 4.79 30.46
C VAL A 378 2.30 5.64 29.29
N ALA A 379 2.25 6.96 29.45
CA ALA A 379 2.77 7.89 28.45
C ALA A 379 4.27 7.60 28.21
N PRO A 380 4.75 7.65 26.96
CA PRO A 380 6.16 7.45 26.69
C PRO A 380 6.99 8.53 27.41
N PRO A 381 8.26 8.25 27.78
CA PRO A 381 9.14 9.30 28.25
C PRO A 381 9.21 10.40 27.18
N THR A 382 9.14 11.67 27.57
CA THR A 382 9.32 12.77 26.62
C THR A 382 10.66 12.58 25.90
N SER A 383 10.63 12.47 24.57
CA SER A 383 11.83 12.38 23.76
C SER A 383 12.70 13.59 24.06
N THR A 384 13.99 13.35 24.32
CA THR A 384 14.96 14.43 24.27
C THR A 384 14.97 14.91 22.82
N PRO A 385 14.82 16.23 22.55
CA PRO A 385 14.77 16.73 21.18
C PRO A 385 16.00 16.22 20.43
N ARG A 386 15.76 15.59 19.29
CA ARG A 386 16.81 15.23 18.33
C ARG A 386 17.69 16.46 18.14
N PRO A 387 19.02 16.39 18.33
CA PRO A 387 19.88 17.54 18.08
C PRO A 387 19.61 18.01 16.66
N THR A 388 19.10 19.22 16.54
CA THR A 388 18.96 19.92 15.27
C THR A 388 20.32 19.82 14.60
N ALA A 389 20.37 19.24 13.39
CA ALA A 389 21.60 19.21 12.61
C ALA A 389 22.14 20.65 12.60
N THR A 390 23.32 20.84 13.18
CA THR A 390 23.98 22.14 13.15
C THR A 390 24.16 22.47 11.67
N PRO A 391 23.67 23.62 11.18
CA PRO A 391 23.81 23.96 9.77
C PRO A 391 25.29 23.88 9.42
N THR A 392 25.61 22.99 8.47
CA THR A 392 26.95 22.92 7.88
C THR A 392 27.29 24.33 7.40
N PRO A 393 28.43 24.91 7.81
CA PRO A 393 28.78 26.28 7.43
C PRO A 393 28.72 26.41 5.91
N THR A 394 27.94 27.38 5.45
CA THR A 394 27.82 27.73 4.04
C THR A 394 29.21 27.97 3.46
N VAL A 395 29.62 27.10 2.55
CA VAL A 395 30.86 27.27 1.77
C VAL A 395 30.74 28.61 1.05
N THR A 396 31.65 29.54 1.38
CA THR A 396 31.76 30.81 0.66
C THR A 396 32.01 30.51 -0.82
N PRO A 397 31.21 31.04 -1.75
CA PRO A 397 31.39 30.78 -3.17
C PRO A 397 32.80 31.24 -3.59
N THR A 398 33.57 30.31 -4.15
CA THR A 398 34.85 30.61 -4.79
C THR A 398 34.56 31.49 -6.02
N PRO A 399 35.29 32.60 -6.24
CA PRO A 399 35.02 33.50 -7.36
C PRO A 399 35.13 32.76 -8.70
N THR A 400 34.09 32.90 -9.51
CA THR A 400 34.01 32.37 -10.88
C THR A 400 35.17 32.92 -11.73
N PRO A 401 35.99 32.07 -12.38
CA PRO A 401 37.03 32.55 -13.27
C PRO A 401 36.42 33.27 -14.48
N THR A 402 36.99 34.43 -14.81
CA THR A 402 36.61 35.25 -15.96
C THR A 402 36.78 34.46 -17.26
N PRO A 403 35.76 34.39 -18.14
CA PRO A 403 35.87 33.67 -19.40
C PRO A 403 36.93 34.30 -20.31
N THR A 404 37.83 33.46 -20.81
CA THR A 404 38.80 33.82 -21.86
C THR A 404 38.06 33.90 -23.20
N PRO A 405 38.31 34.91 -24.05
CA PRO A 405 37.57 35.09 -25.30
C PRO A 405 37.77 33.91 -26.26
N THR A 406 36.66 33.31 -26.69
CA THR A 406 36.61 32.24 -27.68
C THR A 406 36.95 32.78 -29.07
N ALA A 407 37.86 32.11 -29.78
CA ALA A 407 38.26 32.45 -31.13
C ALA A 407 37.08 32.35 -32.13
N THR A 408 37.03 33.30 -33.06
CA THR A 408 36.04 33.42 -34.13
C THR A 408 36.08 32.19 -35.06
N PRO A 409 34.95 31.50 -35.32
CA PRO A 409 34.92 30.37 -36.23
C PRO A 409 35.07 30.82 -37.70
N THR A 410 35.91 30.09 -38.44
CA THR A 410 36.10 30.20 -39.89
C THR A 410 34.87 29.64 -40.63
N PRO A 411 34.39 30.25 -41.73
CA PRO A 411 33.18 29.82 -42.42
C PRO A 411 33.34 28.45 -43.11
N THR A 412 32.42 27.54 -42.82
CA THR A 412 32.30 26.21 -43.47
C THR A 412 31.54 26.34 -44.79
N ALA A 413 32.03 25.64 -45.83
CA ALA A 413 31.50 25.66 -47.18
C ALA A 413 30.05 25.14 -47.29
N THR A 414 29.29 25.76 -48.18
CA THR A 414 27.88 25.48 -48.50
C THR A 414 27.71 24.10 -49.17
N PRO A 415 26.82 23.22 -48.68
CA PRO A 415 26.52 21.96 -49.36
C PRO A 415 25.60 22.15 -50.58
N LYS A 416 25.89 21.40 -51.64
CA LYS A 416 25.16 21.31 -52.91
C LYS A 416 23.81 20.60 -52.72
N PRO A 417 22.72 21.02 -53.38
CA PRO A 417 21.39 20.45 -53.14
C PRO A 417 21.26 19.03 -53.73
N THR A 418 20.70 18.12 -52.93
CA THR A 418 20.33 16.75 -53.34
C THR A 418 18.83 16.70 -53.67
N ALA A 419 18.49 15.97 -54.73
CA ALA A 419 17.18 15.94 -55.35
C ALA A 419 16.05 15.34 -54.48
N THR A 420 14.85 15.87 -54.70
CA THR A 420 13.57 15.50 -54.10
C THR A 420 13.17 14.06 -54.43
N ALA A 421 12.84 13.26 -53.42
CA ALA A 421 12.22 11.94 -53.59
C ALA A 421 10.69 12.02 -53.44
N GLN A 422 9.99 11.40 -54.39
CA GLN A 422 8.53 11.25 -54.51
C GLN A 422 7.98 10.26 -53.45
N PRO A 423 6.73 10.40 -52.96
CA PRO A 423 6.19 9.53 -51.91
C PRO A 423 5.81 8.15 -52.46
N SER A 424 6.21 7.09 -51.74
CA SER A 424 5.81 5.70 -52.03
C SER A 424 4.93 5.15 -50.90
N SER A 425 3.91 4.41 -51.31
CA SER A 425 2.81 3.82 -50.55
C SER A 425 3.20 2.64 -49.65
N THR A 426 2.46 2.53 -48.53
CA THR A 426 2.07 1.31 -47.76
C THR A 426 3.19 0.38 -47.24
N PRO A 427 3.35 0.20 -45.91
CA PRO A 427 4.21 -0.85 -45.38
C PRO A 427 3.45 -2.18 -45.21
N THR A 428 3.88 -3.20 -45.94
CA THR A 428 3.66 -4.61 -45.61
C THR A 428 4.78 -5.08 -44.67
N ALA A 429 4.39 -5.86 -43.65
CA ALA A 429 5.26 -6.39 -42.59
C ALA A 429 6.34 -7.36 -43.11
N ALA A 430 7.50 -7.38 -42.44
CA ALA A 430 8.52 -8.41 -42.56
C ALA A 430 9.13 -8.74 -41.17
N PRO A 431 9.66 -9.97 -40.97
CA PRO A 431 9.62 -10.71 -39.70
C PRO A 431 10.88 -10.59 -38.83
N GLY A 432 10.78 -11.08 -37.59
CA GLY A 432 11.62 -10.69 -36.45
C GLY A 432 12.85 -11.54 -36.11
N ASN A 433 13.59 -10.99 -35.13
CA ASN A 433 14.41 -11.59 -34.06
C ASN A 433 15.39 -10.49 -33.58
N GLY A 434 15.58 -10.13 -32.29
CA GLY A 434 14.98 -10.50 -31.02
C GLY A 434 15.56 -9.60 -29.91
N SER A 435 14.87 -9.58 -28.77
CA SER A 435 15.28 -9.06 -27.45
C SER A 435 15.39 -7.54 -27.25
N GLY A 436 14.24 -6.91 -27.01
CA GLY A 436 14.08 -5.60 -26.37
C GLY A 436 12.60 -5.38 -26.06
N SER A 437 12.23 -5.38 -24.78
CA SER A 437 10.86 -5.26 -24.27
C SER A 437 10.15 -4.03 -24.83
N GLY A 438 9.08 -4.22 -25.63
CA GLY A 438 8.32 -3.12 -26.24
C GLY A 438 6.97 -3.49 -26.85
N GLY A 439 6.47 -4.71 -26.61
CA GLY A 439 5.11 -5.11 -26.99
C GLY A 439 4.19 -5.03 -25.78
N GLY A 440 3.61 -3.85 -25.51
CA GLY A 440 2.57 -3.74 -24.48
C GLY A 440 1.40 -4.67 -24.80
N ALA A 441 0.80 -5.26 -23.76
CA ALA A 441 -0.37 -6.11 -23.91
C ALA A 441 -1.49 -5.33 -24.63
N ALA A 442 -2.24 -5.98 -25.52
CA ALA A 442 -3.30 -5.33 -26.28
C ALA A 442 -4.33 -4.68 -25.33
N PRO A 443 -4.93 -3.53 -25.67
CA PRO A 443 -5.94 -2.90 -24.81
C PRO A 443 -7.05 -3.88 -24.39
N GLY A 444 -7.31 -3.92 -23.09
CA GLY A 444 -8.30 -4.82 -22.48
C GLY A 444 -7.83 -6.25 -22.20
N SER A 445 -6.56 -6.59 -22.46
CA SER A 445 -6.01 -7.92 -22.12
C SER A 445 -5.49 -8.03 -20.68
N VAL A 446 -5.10 -6.91 -20.08
CA VAL A 446 -4.68 -6.80 -18.68
C VAL A 446 -5.30 -5.55 -18.10
N LYS A 447 -5.84 -5.64 -16.88
CA LYS A 447 -6.41 -4.49 -16.17
C LYS A 447 -5.31 -3.46 -15.86
N PRO A 448 -5.43 -2.20 -16.30
CA PRO A 448 -4.50 -1.15 -15.92
C PRO A 448 -4.52 -0.90 -14.42
N GLY A 449 -3.36 -0.59 -13.87
CA GLY A 449 -3.17 -0.30 -12.46
C GLY A 449 -1.70 0.03 -12.21
N PRO A 450 -1.29 0.16 -10.94
CA PRO A 450 0.00 0.74 -10.58
C PRO A 450 1.23 -0.01 -11.12
N SER A 451 1.09 -1.30 -11.45
CA SER A 451 2.21 -2.12 -11.95
C SER A 451 2.44 -2.01 -13.47
N ASN A 452 1.51 -1.42 -14.22
CA ASN A 452 1.55 -1.38 -15.68
C ASN A 452 1.13 -0.03 -16.30
N THR A 453 0.95 1.00 -15.47
CA THR A 453 0.71 2.39 -15.88
C THR A 453 1.64 3.36 -15.17
N GLY A 454 1.71 4.58 -15.69
CA GLY A 454 2.56 5.62 -15.12
C GLY A 454 3.99 5.55 -15.65
N VAL A 455 4.91 6.23 -14.96
CA VAL A 455 6.33 6.20 -15.30
C VAL A 455 6.89 4.80 -15.05
N PRO A 456 7.59 4.16 -16.01
CA PRO A 456 8.17 2.84 -15.80
C PRO A 456 9.12 2.83 -14.62
N ALA A 457 9.01 1.80 -13.77
CA ALA A 457 9.87 1.66 -12.60
C ALA A 457 11.36 1.70 -12.97
N GLY A 458 12.15 2.45 -12.21
CA GLY A 458 13.59 2.65 -12.46
C GLY A 458 13.94 3.73 -13.48
N THR A 459 12.94 4.42 -14.06
CA THR A 459 13.21 5.59 -14.92
C THR A 459 13.90 6.70 -14.12
N ALA A 460 15.06 7.15 -14.59
CA ALA A 460 15.76 8.30 -14.02
C ALA A 460 15.13 9.60 -14.55
N LEU A 461 14.46 10.35 -13.67
CA LEU A 461 13.78 11.60 -14.03
C LEU A 461 14.68 12.82 -13.82
N THR A 462 14.64 13.75 -14.76
CA THR A 462 15.23 15.09 -14.60
C THR A 462 14.16 16.07 -14.17
N VAL A 463 14.39 16.77 -13.05
CA VAL A 463 13.43 17.77 -12.57
C VAL A 463 13.41 18.98 -13.52
N HIS A 464 12.20 19.37 -13.90
CA HIS A 464 11.92 20.63 -14.57
C HIS A 464 11.03 21.48 -13.65
N GLU A 465 11.54 22.64 -13.24
CA GLU A 465 10.79 23.59 -12.42
C GLU A 465 10.02 24.57 -13.30
N GLY A 466 8.70 24.65 -13.11
CA GLY A 466 7.83 25.59 -13.80
C GLY A 466 7.02 25.01 -14.96
N ASP A 467 6.24 25.92 -15.56
CA ASP A 467 5.31 25.59 -16.65
C ASP A 467 6.03 25.46 -18.00
N LEU A 468 5.55 24.55 -18.84
CA LEU A 468 6.03 24.36 -20.20
C LEU A 468 5.01 24.85 -21.23
N THR A 469 5.46 25.60 -22.23
CA THR A 469 4.66 25.91 -23.43
C THR A 469 5.38 25.38 -24.67
N ILE A 470 4.78 24.39 -25.33
CA ILE A 470 5.39 23.67 -26.44
C ILE A 470 4.89 24.24 -27.77
N THR A 471 5.74 25.00 -28.45
CA THR A 471 5.41 25.70 -29.71
C THR A 471 6.10 25.12 -30.94
N THR A 472 7.02 24.16 -30.77
CA THR A 472 7.75 23.54 -31.87
C THR A 472 7.13 22.18 -32.23
N PRO A 473 6.70 21.95 -33.49
CA PRO A 473 6.16 20.67 -33.90
C PRO A 473 7.15 19.52 -33.73
N GLY A 474 6.67 18.34 -33.35
CA GLY A 474 7.52 17.16 -33.16
C GLY A 474 8.32 17.14 -31.85
N THR A 475 8.10 18.10 -30.94
CA THR A 475 8.80 18.14 -29.64
C THR A 475 8.54 16.87 -28.85
N VAL A 476 9.61 16.29 -28.29
CA VAL A 476 9.54 15.12 -27.38
C VAL A 476 10.00 15.55 -25.99
N ILE A 477 9.10 15.41 -25.03
CA ILE A 477 9.36 15.50 -23.59
C ILE A 477 9.53 14.05 -23.11
N ASP A 478 10.71 13.72 -22.59
CA ASP A 478 11.05 12.37 -22.14
C ASP A 478 11.72 12.44 -20.78
N SER A 479 11.31 11.57 -19.85
CA SER A 479 11.98 11.36 -18.57
C SER A 479 12.12 12.64 -17.73
N LEU A 480 11.10 13.50 -17.74
CA LEU A 480 11.04 14.70 -16.90
C LEU A 480 10.13 14.53 -15.70
N ASP A 481 10.52 15.11 -14.57
CA ASP A 481 9.63 15.45 -13.46
C ASP A 481 9.25 16.93 -13.56
N ILE A 482 8.13 17.23 -14.22
CA ILE A 482 7.65 18.58 -14.48
C ILE A 482 6.84 19.06 -13.28
N ARG A 483 7.35 20.07 -12.58
CA ARG A 483 6.68 20.72 -11.45
C ARG A 483 5.98 21.98 -11.93
N GLY A 484 4.89 21.77 -12.64
CA GLY A 484 4.17 22.81 -13.37
C GLY A 484 3.08 22.22 -14.26
N PHE A 485 2.58 23.07 -15.15
CA PHE A 485 1.54 22.74 -16.11
C PHE A 485 2.10 22.79 -17.53
N VAL A 486 1.58 21.96 -18.43
CA VAL A 486 2.02 21.86 -19.82
C VAL A 486 0.95 22.40 -20.77
N LYS A 487 1.32 23.39 -21.59
CA LYS A 487 0.51 23.86 -22.70
C LYS A 487 1.09 23.37 -24.03
N VAL A 488 0.33 22.57 -24.74
CA VAL A 488 0.67 22.12 -26.09
C VAL A 488 0.08 23.08 -27.11
N ALA A 489 0.95 23.69 -27.91
CA ALA A 489 0.61 24.66 -28.95
C ALA A 489 1.24 24.29 -30.31
N ALA A 490 1.66 23.05 -30.47
CA ALA A 490 2.30 22.53 -31.68
C ALA A 490 1.80 21.14 -32.05
N ALA A 491 1.95 20.77 -33.32
CA ALA A 491 1.58 19.45 -33.81
C ALA A 491 2.61 18.38 -33.42
N ASN A 492 2.16 17.14 -33.27
CA ASN A 492 2.98 15.94 -33.11
C ASN A 492 3.90 15.98 -31.87
N VAL A 493 3.42 16.56 -30.77
CA VAL A 493 4.16 16.55 -29.50
C VAL A 493 4.06 15.18 -28.85
N THR A 494 5.14 14.71 -28.23
CA THR A 494 5.14 13.48 -27.41
C THR A 494 5.59 13.83 -25.99
N ILE A 495 4.86 13.35 -24.99
CA ILE A 495 5.24 13.34 -23.58
C ILE A 495 5.34 11.88 -23.16
N LYS A 496 6.52 11.42 -22.72
CA LYS A 496 6.70 10.03 -22.31
C LYS A 496 7.61 9.86 -21.12
N ASN A 497 7.44 8.77 -20.37
CA ASN A 497 8.23 8.44 -19.18
C ASN A 497 8.33 9.60 -18.18
N SER A 498 7.32 10.48 -18.13
CA SER A 498 7.42 11.76 -17.42
C SER A 498 6.34 11.88 -16.36
N ILE A 499 6.60 12.71 -15.36
CA ILE A 499 5.63 13.14 -14.36
C ILE A 499 5.24 14.60 -14.66
N VAL A 500 3.95 14.93 -14.62
CA VAL A 500 3.46 16.31 -14.57
C VAL A 500 2.73 16.50 -13.25
N ARG A 501 3.30 17.32 -12.37
CA ARG A 501 2.73 17.59 -11.05
C ARG A 501 2.34 19.06 -10.88
N GLY A 502 1.04 19.33 -10.84
CA GLY A 502 0.50 20.69 -10.79
C GLY A 502 0.65 21.32 -9.41
N TYR A 503 1.12 22.57 -9.36
CA TYR A 503 1.25 23.34 -8.11
C TYR A 503 -0.04 24.10 -7.76
N ALA A 504 -0.07 24.73 -6.58
CA ALA A 504 -1.24 25.42 -6.06
C ALA A 504 -1.73 26.54 -7.00
N THR A 505 -3.02 26.54 -7.31
CA THR A 505 -3.62 27.57 -8.19
C THR A 505 -5.06 27.90 -7.80
N SER A 506 -5.46 29.14 -8.07
CA SER A 506 -6.79 29.70 -7.87
C SER A 506 -7.50 30.04 -9.19
N ILE A 507 -6.94 29.61 -10.32
CA ILE A 507 -7.52 29.77 -11.65
C ILE A 507 -7.68 28.39 -12.27
N GLN A 508 -8.73 28.18 -13.07
CA GLN A 508 -8.95 26.88 -13.70
C GLN A 508 -7.82 26.55 -14.70
N ARG A 509 -7.19 25.39 -14.54
CA ARG A 509 -6.09 24.89 -15.37
C ARG A 509 -6.23 23.39 -15.59
N ALA A 510 -5.57 22.88 -16.62
CA ALA A 510 -5.33 21.44 -16.79
C ALA A 510 -3.84 21.15 -16.70
N LEU A 511 -3.44 20.04 -16.08
CA LEU A 511 -2.04 19.58 -16.02
C LEU A 511 -1.43 19.53 -17.42
N VAL A 512 -2.20 19.07 -18.41
CA VAL A 512 -1.87 19.21 -19.84
C VAL A 512 -3.05 19.82 -20.60
N SER A 513 -2.79 20.89 -21.36
CA SER A 513 -3.78 21.53 -22.23
C SER A 513 -3.42 21.40 -23.71
N ASN A 514 -4.35 20.92 -24.53
CA ASN A 514 -4.23 20.87 -25.99
C ASN A 514 -5.45 21.51 -26.66
N THR A 515 -5.59 22.82 -26.47
CA THR A 515 -6.72 23.64 -26.96
C THR A 515 -6.34 24.51 -28.17
N THR A 516 -5.07 24.50 -28.57
CA THR A 516 -4.58 25.26 -29.73
C THR A 516 -4.97 24.56 -31.03
N SER A 517 -5.56 25.28 -31.98
CA SER A 517 -5.90 24.72 -33.29
C SER A 517 -4.66 24.15 -33.99
N GLY A 518 -4.78 22.93 -34.53
CA GLY A 518 -3.68 22.21 -35.20
C GLY A 518 -2.65 21.56 -34.28
N ALA A 519 -2.75 21.73 -32.96
CA ALA A 519 -1.86 21.06 -32.01
C ALA A 519 -2.32 19.62 -31.72
N SER A 520 -1.37 18.72 -31.47
CA SER A 520 -1.64 17.31 -31.14
C SER A 520 -0.59 16.76 -30.20
N VAL A 521 -1.00 15.87 -29.31
CA VAL A 521 -0.12 15.28 -28.30
C VAL A 521 -0.36 13.78 -28.08
N LEU A 522 0.73 13.02 -28.00
CA LEU A 522 0.77 11.68 -27.43
C LEU A 522 1.35 11.75 -26.02
N ILE A 523 0.65 11.21 -25.03
CA ILE A 523 1.12 11.03 -23.65
C ILE A 523 1.23 9.54 -23.40
N GLN A 524 2.39 9.05 -23.02
CA GLN A 524 2.66 7.61 -22.91
C GLN A 524 3.50 7.29 -21.69
N ASP A 525 3.16 6.22 -20.96
CA ASP A 525 3.99 5.72 -19.84
C ASP A 525 4.33 6.87 -18.86
N SER A 526 3.33 7.68 -18.50
CA SER A 526 3.53 8.94 -17.77
C SER A 526 2.52 9.09 -16.63
N GLU A 527 2.89 9.87 -15.61
CA GLU A 527 2.05 10.15 -14.44
C GLU A 527 1.65 11.62 -14.38
N LEU A 528 0.37 11.90 -14.14
CA LEU A 528 -0.17 13.26 -14.07
C LEU A 528 -1.01 13.41 -12.79
N TYR A 529 -0.68 14.36 -11.92
CA TYR A 529 -1.47 14.63 -10.73
C TYR A 529 -1.34 16.06 -10.19
N ALA A 530 -2.30 16.53 -9.38
CA ALA A 530 -2.16 17.80 -8.68
C ALA A 530 -1.34 17.58 -7.39
N GLN A 531 -0.09 18.08 -7.35
CA GLN A 531 0.69 18.10 -6.12
C GLN A 531 0.03 18.97 -5.04
N ALA A 532 -0.70 20.00 -5.45
CA ALA A 532 -1.57 20.80 -4.61
C ALA A 532 -3.03 20.63 -5.07
N PRO A 533 -3.78 19.68 -4.48
CA PRO A 533 -5.18 19.43 -4.82
C PRO A 533 -6.04 20.69 -4.75
N SER A 534 -6.82 20.95 -5.79
CA SER A 534 -7.67 22.14 -5.92
C SER A 534 -8.85 21.84 -6.83
N ALA A 535 -9.99 22.47 -6.56
CA ALA A 535 -11.16 22.48 -7.44
C ALA A 535 -10.88 23.09 -8.83
N HIS A 536 -9.72 23.72 -9.00
CA HIS A 536 -9.34 24.40 -10.23
C HIS A 536 -8.46 23.57 -11.17
N ILE A 537 -8.15 22.31 -10.84
CA ILE A 537 -7.19 21.52 -11.61
C ILE A 537 -7.88 20.31 -12.23
N ASP A 538 -7.89 20.28 -13.57
CA ASP A 538 -8.17 19.10 -14.36
C ASP A 538 -6.87 18.37 -14.73
N GLY A 539 -6.97 17.12 -15.15
CA GLY A 539 -5.87 16.36 -15.73
C GLY A 539 -5.53 16.88 -17.13
N ILE A 540 -6.37 16.55 -18.11
CA ILE A 540 -6.14 16.88 -19.52
C ILE A 540 -7.33 17.60 -20.13
N ARG A 541 -7.12 18.74 -20.77
CA ARG A 541 -8.17 19.52 -21.44
C ARG A 541 -7.87 19.76 -22.92
N GLY A 542 -8.82 19.44 -23.80
CA GLY A 542 -8.71 19.76 -25.23
C GLY A 542 -9.19 18.67 -26.20
N SER A 543 -8.49 18.54 -27.32
CA SER A 543 -8.78 17.63 -28.45
C SER A 543 -7.49 17.14 -29.11
N ASN A 544 -7.52 16.21 -30.08
CA ASN A 544 -6.31 15.66 -30.73
C ASN A 544 -5.28 15.10 -29.73
N VAL A 545 -5.75 14.30 -28.77
CA VAL A 545 -4.94 13.74 -27.67
C VAL A 545 -4.94 12.21 -27.76
N THR A 546 -3.77 11.59 -27.69
CA THR A 546 -3.64 10.15 -27.41
C THR A 546 -2.98 9.97 -26.05
N VAL A 547 -3.56 9.16 -25.17
CA VAL A 547 -2.99 8.78 -23.88
C VAL A 547 -2.90 7.26 -23.79
N ARG A 548 -1.74 6.74 -23.41
CA ARG A 548 -1.54 5.29 -23.24
C ARG A 548 -0.69 4.89 -22.05
N ARG A 549 -1.11 3.86 -21.32
CA ARG A 549 -0.36 3.31 -20.16
C ARG A 549 0.03 4.39 -19.15
N SER A 550 -0.81 5.41 -18.99
CA SER A 550 -0.55 6.51 -18.10
C SER A 550 -1.36 6.40 -16.82
N ASN A 551 -0.82 6.96 -15.74
CA ASN A 551 -1.47 7.09 -14.45
C ASN A 551 -1.95 8.54 -14.27
N ILE A 552 -3.25 8.78 -14.10
CA ILE A 552 -3.77 10.14 -13.93
C ILE A 552 -4.73 10.19 -12.75
N HIS A 553 -4.42 11.03 -11.77
CA HIS A 553 -5.11 11.04 -10.49
C HIS A 553 -5.03 12.38 -9.76
N ASP A 554 -5.78 12.51 -8.65
CA ASP A 554 -5.84 13.71 -7.80
C ASP A 554 -6.16 15.00 -8.59
N VAL A 555 -7.17 14.96 -9.45
CA VAL A 555 -7.70 16.10 -10.24
C VAL A 555 -9.23 16.07 -10.28
N ILE A 556 -9.90 17.18 -10.61
CA ILE A 556 -11.37 17.26 -10.69
C ILE A 556 -11.88 16.43 -11.87
N ASP A 557 -11.60 16.87 -13.10
CA ASP A 557 -11.84 16.08 -14.29
C ASP A 557 -10.53 15.47 -14.76
N VAL A 558 -10.45 14.14 -14.91
CA VAL A 558 -9.22 13.53 -15.44
C VAL A 558 -9.07 13.88 -16.93
N PHE A 559 -10.17 13.86 -17.68
CA PHE A 559 -10.26 14.39 -19.04
C PHE A 559 -11.45 15.35 -19.19
N HIS A 560 -11.18 16.55 -19.69
CA HIS A 560 -12.17 17.55 -20.05
C HIS A 560 -12.12 17.80 -21.57
N LEU A 561 -12.87 17.00 -22.32
CA LEU A 561 -12.78 16.97 -23.79
C LEU A 561 -13.66 18.06 -24.43
N THR A 562 -13.00 19.00 -25.10
CA THR A 562 -13.62 20.13 -25.82
C THR A 562 -13.53 19.96 -27.34
N GLY A 563 -13.35 18.72 -27.82
CA GLY A 563 -13.26 18.38 -29.24
C GLY A 563 -12.95 16.90 -29.48
N GLY A 564 -12.76 16.55 -30.76
CA GLY A 564 -12.59 15.16 -31.22
C GLY A 564 -11.16 14.65 -31.34
N ASN A 565 -11.00 13.50 -31.99
CA ASN A 565 -9.74 12.79 -32.23
C ASN A 565 -8.99 12.47 -30.93
N VAL A 566 -9.65 11.73 -30.05
CA VAL A 566 -9.09 11.36 -28.74
C VAL A 566 -8.98 9.85 -28.64
N THR A 567 -7.86 9.36 -28.13
CA THR A 567 -7.68 7.94 -27.78
C THR A 567 -7.12 7.85 -26.36
N ILE A 568 -7.83 7.14 -25.49
CA ILE A 568 -7.42 6.85 -24.12
C ILE A 568 -7.35 5.34 -24.02
N GLU A 569 -6.15 4.79 -23.88
CA GLU A 569 -5.93 3.34 -23.90
C GLU A 569 -5.05 2.82 -22.77
N SER A 570 -5.38 1.64 -22.25
CA SER A 570 -4.54 0.91 -21.28
C SER A 570 -4.08 1.76 -20.08
N SER A 571 -4.85 2.76 -19.67
CA SER A 571 -4.46 3.75 -18.66
C SER A 571 -5.27 3.58 -17.38
N TRP A 572 -4.74 4.10 -16.27
CA TRP A 572 -5.38 4.07 -14.96
C TRP A 572 -5.78 5.49 -14.57
N LEU A 573 -7.08 5.72 -14.43
CA LEU A 573 -7.71 7.00 -14.17
C LEU A 573 -8.48 6.86 -12.84
N HIS A 574 -8.02 7.53 -11.79
CA HIS A 574 -8.49 7.26 -10.42
C HIS A 574 -8.32 8.46 -9.49
N ASP A 575 -8.78 8.33 -8.23
CA ASP A 575 -8.71 9.38 -7.21
C ASP A 575 -9.13 10.78 -7.73
N ASN A 576 -10.29 10.87 -8.39
CA ASN A 576 -10.91 12.15 -8.70
C ASN A 576 -11.05 12.99 -7.40
N LEU A 577 -10.72 14.27 -7.47
CA LEU A 577 -10.98 15.21 -6.39
C LEU A 577 -12.47 15.51 -6.34
N HIS A 578 -13.03 15.55 -5.12
CA HIS A 578 -14.40 15.95 -4.89
C HIS A 578 -14.47 16.95 -3.75
N TYR A 579 -15.13 18.08 -3.98
CA TYR A 579 -15.41 19.07 -2.97
C TYR A 579 -16.92 19.24 -2.84
N GLU A 580 -17.47 19.07 -1.63
CA GLU A 580 -18.89 19.32 -1.36
C GLU A 580 -19.29 20.80 -1.58
N ASN A 581 -18.31 21.70 -1.49
CA ASN A 581 -18.47 23.13 -1.74
C ASN A 581 -17.41 23.56 -2.75
N ASP A 582 -17.72 23.43 -4.03
CA ASP A 582 -16.84 23.80 -5.13
C ASP A 582 -17.12 25.25 -5.57
N PRO A 583 -16.15 26.18 -5.45
CA PRO A 583 -16.34 27.57 -5.87
C PRO A 583 -16.61 27.71 -7.38
N LEU A 584 -16.19 26.76 -8.21
CA LEU A 584 -16.47 26.73 -9.64
C LEU A 584 -17.88 26.21 -9.97
N GLN A 585 -18.55 25.58 -9.00
CA GLN A 585 -19.94 25.11 -9.11
C GLN A 585 -20.88 25.89 -8.19
N ASN A 586 -20.68 27.20 -8.03
CA ASN A 586 -21.52 28.05 -7.18
C ASN A 586 -21.63 27.56 -5.71
N ASN A 587 -20.56 26.96 -5.18
CA ASN A 587 -20.48 26.32 -3.86
C ASN A 587 -21.42 25.11 -3.68
N THR A 588 -21.77 24.43 -4.77
CA THR A 588 -22.37 23.08 -4.71
C THR A 588 -21.28 22.01 -4.87
N PRO A 589 -21.61 20.71 -4.72
CA PRO A 589 -20.63 19.66 -4.94
C PRO A 589 -19.98 19.73 -6.33
N SER A 590 -18.69 19.37 -6.40
CA SER A 590 -17.94 19.30 -7.64
C SER A 590 -18.63 18.43 -8.69
N HIS A 591 -18.49 18.82 -9.95
CA HIS A 591 -18.79 17.96 -11.09
C HIS A 591 -17.52 17.22 -11.49
N ASP A 592 -17.07 16.28 -10.64
CA ASP A 592 -15.85 15.51 -10.84
C ASP A 592 -16.10 14.29 -11.73
N ASP A 593 -15.77 14.45 -13.02
CA ASP A 593 -15.93 13.41 -14.03
C ASP A 593 -14.57 12.79 -14.40
N THR A 594 -14.42 11.47 -14.41
CA THR A 594 -13.14 10.91 -14.91
C THR A 594 -12.95 11.26 -16.40
N VAL A 595 -14.00 11.14 -17.22
CA VAL A 595 -13.99 11.64 -18.61
C VAL A 595 -15.25 12.45 -18.89
N GLN A 596 -15.11 13.77 -19.03
CA GLN A 596 -16.18 14.65 -19.50
C GLN A 596 -16.06 14.91 -21.01
N ILE A 597 -17.17 14.75 -21.73
CA ILE A 597 -17.25 14.92 -23.20
C ILE A 597 -18.27 16.02 -23.53
N GLN A 598 -17.76 17.20 -23.91
CA GLN A 598 -18.61 18.37 -24.21
C GLN A 598 -18.94 18.53 -25.69
N ILE A 599 -18.07 18.06 -26.59
CA ILE A 599 -18.21 18.09 -28.06
C ILE A 599 -17.15 17.17 -28.68
N GLY A 600 -17.41 16.65 -29.88
CA GLY A 600 -16.35 16.06 -30.70
C GLY A 600 -16.77 14.77 -31.39
N SER A 601 -15.90 14.30 -32.29
CA SER A 601 -16.04 12.99 -32.91
C SER A 601 -14.73 12.22 -32.93
N ASN A 602 -14.79 10.91 -33.18
CA ASN A 602 -13.62 10.02 -33.21
C ASN A 602 -12.93 9.96 -31.84
N ILE A 603 -13.67 9.47 -30.84
CA ILE A 603 -13.20 9.30 -29.46
C ILE A 603 -13.17 7.81 -29.13
N VAL A 604 -12.03 7.31 -28.66
CA VAL A 604 -11.83 5.91 -28.28
C VAL A 604 -11.36 5.84 -26.84
N ILE A 605 -12.11 5.13 -25.99
CA ILE A 605 -11.81 4.89 -24.59
C ILE A 605 -11.76 3.38 -24.42
N THR A 606 -10.56 2.80 -24.38
CA THR A 606 -10.41 1.34 -24.42
C THR A 606 -9.40 0.75 -23.46
N GLY A 607 -9.76 -0.35 -22.81
CA GLY A 607 -8.82 -1.09 -21.99
C GLY A 607 -8.34 -0.35 -20.74
N ASN A 608 -9.07 0.66 -20.27
CA ASN A 608 -8.69 1.48 -19.11
C ASN A 608 -9.25 0.93 -17.80
N THR A 609 -8.63 1.30 -16.68
CA THR A 609 -9.28 1.27 -15.37
C THR A 609 -9.75 2.69 -15.03
N ILE A 610 -11.04 2.84 -14.72
CA ILE A 610 -11.71 4.11 -14.41
C ILE A 610 -12.40 3.95 -13.06
N GLU A 611 -12.04 4.75 -12.06
CA GLU A 611 -12.60 4.62 -10.70
C GLU A 611 -12.66 5.96 -9.95
N ASP A 612 -13.32 5.93 -8.79
CA ASP A 612 -13.36 6.99 -7.76
C ASP A 612 -14.05 8.31 -8.09
N ALA A 613 -14.52 8.55 -9.31
CA ALA A 613 -15.39 9.69 -9.59
C ALA A 613 -16.64 9.68 -8.70
N THR A 614 -17.09 10.85 -8.26
CA THR A 614 -18.33 11.03 -7.49
C THR A 614 -19.48 11.42 -8.42
N ASN A 615 -19.20 12.21 -9.46
CA ASN A 615 -20.21 12.61 -10.45
C ASN A 615 -20.44 11.53 -11.52
N SER A 616 -19.45 11.24 -12.37
CA SER A 616 -19.52 10.14 -13.33
C SER A 616 -18.14 9.63 -13.74
N GLY A 617 -18.01 8.33 -14.03
CA GLY A 617 -16.80 7.82 -14.68
C GLY A 617 -16.65 8.37 -16.10
N ILE A 618 -17.73 8.42 -16.87
CA ILE A 618 -17.77 9.00 -18.22
C ILE A 618 -19.07 9.81 -18.38
N GLN A 619 -18.93 11.13 -18.38
CA GLN A 619 -20.02 12.07 -18.54
C GLN A 619 -20.08 12.60 -19.98
N PHE A 620 -21.20 12.35 -20.66
CA PHE A 620 -21.55 13.07 -21.88
C PHE A 620 -22.41 14.26 -21.50
N THR A 621 -21.91 15.48 -21.71
CA THR A 621 -22.70 16.70 -21.43
C THR A 621 -23.26 17.33 -22.70
N GLN A 622 -22.57 17.25 -23.84
CA GLN A 622 -22.90 18.05 -25.03
C GLN A 622 -22.98 19.57 -24.76
N ASP A 623 -22.21 20.14 -23.84
CA ASP A 623 -22.31 21.58 -23.56
C ASP A 623 -21.89 22.45 -24.75
N GLN A 624 -20.94 21.98 -25.57
CA GLN A 624 -20.34 22.76 -26.65
C GLN A 624 -20.84 22.38 -28.05
N GLY A 625 -21.34 21.16 -28.26
CA GLY A 625 -21.86 20.75 -29.57
C GLY A 625 -22.18 19.27 -29.71
N VAL A 626 -22.32 18.81 -30.94
CA VAL A 626 -22.62 17.41 -31.27
C VAL A 626 -21.47 16.50 -30.82
N VAL A 627 -21.83 15.36 -30.24
CA VAL A 627 -20.91 14.26 -29.92
C VAL A 627 -21.27 13.06 -30.81
N SER A 628 -20.28 12.54 -31.54
CA SER A 628 -20.48 11.40 -32.43
C SER A 628 -19.27 10.47 -32.51
N ASN A 629 -19.43 9.26 -33.03
CA ASN A 629 -18.37 8.27 -33.23
C ASN A 629 -17.48 8.08 -31.97
N VAL A 630 -18.11 7.59 -30.90
CA VAL A 630 -17.46 7.33 -29.61
C VAL A 630 -17.47 5.84 -29.31
N THR A 631 -16.30 5.25 -29.07
CA THR A 631 -16.16 3.84 -28.72
C THR A 631 -15.64 3.70 -27.30
N ILE A 632 -16.40 3.01 -26.44
CA ILE A 632 -16.06 2.70 -25.05
C ILE A 632 -16.00 1.18 -24.93
N THR A 633 -14.81 0.60 -24.89
CA THR A 633 -14.67 -0.86 -24.94
C THR A 633 -13.56 -1.47 -24.10
N LYS A 634 -13.84 -2.63 -23.48
CA LYS A 634 -12.88 -3.38 -22.66
C LYS A 634 -12.34 -2.64 -21.44
N ASN A 635 -13.07 -1.66 -20.94
CA ASN A 635 -12.67 -0.94 -19.73
C ASN A 635 -13.15 -1.68 -18.48
N TRP A 636 -12.43 -1.50 -17.38
CA TRP A 636 -12.89 -1.76 -16.03
C TRP A 636 -13.33 -0.43 -15.44
N ALA A 637 -14.63 -0.17 -15.39
CA ALA A 637 -15.17 1.15 -15.09
C ALA A 637 -16.05 1.16 -13.85
N GLY A 638 -15.89 2.18 -13.02
CA GLY A 638 -16.56 2.33 -11.74
C GLY A 638 -16.81 3.78 -11.36
N GLY A 639 -17.38 3.95 -10.17
CA GLY A 639 -17.69 5.27 -9.61
C GLY A 639 -18.83 6.00 -10.31
N GLY A 640 -19.07 7.22 -9.84
CA GLY A 640 -20.11 8.13 -10.29
C GLY A 640 -21.45 7.95 -9.57
N GLY A 641 -22.39 8.86 -9.84
CA GLY A 641 -23.81 8.60 -9.65
C GLY A 641 -24.22 7.39 -10.49
N CYS A 642 -23.88 7.45 -11.78
CA CYS A 642 -23.82 6.33 -12.69
C CYS A 642 -22.48 6.36 -13.41
N THR A 643 -21.91 5.20 -13.74
CA THR A 643 -20.56 5.14 -14.32
C THR A 643 -20.49 5.81 -15.69
N ILE A 644 -21.49 5.60 -16.55
CA ILE A 644 -21.64 6.32 -17.81
C ILE A 644 -22.97 7.07 -17.78
N ASN A 645 -22.91 8.39 -17.93
CA ASN A 645 -24.08 9.26 -17.90
C ASN A 645 -24.23 10.06 -19.19
N PHE A 646 -25.40 9.96 -19.83
CA PHE A 646 -25.76 10.77 -20.98
C PHE A 646 -26.71 11.91 -20.59
N ALA A 647 -26.25 13.15 -20.73
CA ALA A 647 -27.09 14.33 -20.64
C ALA A 647 -27.25 14.98 -22.02
N GLU A 648 -28.48 14.99 -22.55
CA GLU A 648 -28.79 15.72 -23.78
C GLU A 648 -28.96 17.22 -23.47
N LYS A 649 -28.16 18.08 -24.13
CA LYS A 649 -28.24 19.55 -23.96
C LYS A 649 -28.73 20.27 -25.21
N GLY A 650 -29.52 19.59 -26.04
CA GLY A 650 -30.17 20.16 -27.22
C GLY A 650 -29.22 20.54 -28.35
N LYS A 651 -28.00 19.98 -28.40
CA LYS A 651 -27.02 20.25 -29.47
C LYS A 651 -27.16 19.35 -30.70
N GLY A 652 -28.06 18.37 -30.64
CA GLY A 652 -28.28 17.36 -31.67
C GLY A 652 -28.14 15.95 -31.11
N ALA A 653 -28.70 14.97 -31.82
CA ALA A 653 -28.65 13.58 -31.39
C ALA A 653 -27.21 13.04 -31.36
N PHE A 654 -26.90 12.20 -30.36
CA PHE A 654 -25.70 11.37 -30.38
C PHE A 654 -25.72 10.43 -31.58
N GLN A 655 -24.56 10.16 -32.17
CA GLN A 655 -24.44 9.31 -33.36
C GLN A 655 -23.27 8.36 -33.23
N GLY A 656 -23.45 7.07 -33.50
CA GLY A 656 -22.35 6.10 -33.53
C GLY A 656 -21.64 5.94 -32.18
N VAL A 657 -22.39 5.88 -31.08
CA VAL A 657 -21.83 5.59 -29.75
C VAL A 657 -21.90 4.09 -29.49
N VAL A 658 -20.75 3.47 -29.26
CA VAL A 658 -20.58 2.03 -29.06
C VAL A 658 -20.02 1.79 -27.66
N ILE A 659 -20.77 1.05 -26.83
CA ILE A 659 -20.37 0.69 -25.46
C ILE A 659 -20.38 -0.83 -25.36
N THR A 660 -19.21 -1.46 -25.45
CA THR A 660 -19.14 -2.92 -25.55
C THR A 660 -18.00 -3.54 -24.77
N ASP A 661 -18.20 -4.76 -24.26
CA ASP A 661 -17.13 -5.55 -23.64
C ASP A 661 -16.52 -4.93 -22.37
N ASN A 662 -17.23 -4.03 -21.68
CA ASN A 662 -16.74 -3.41 -20.44
C ASN A 662 -17.15 -4.22 -19.19
N VAL A 663 -16.34 -4.12 -18.14
CA VAL A 663 -16.61 -4.66 -16.81
C VAL A 663 -16.90 -3.51 -15.84
N PHE A 664 -18.06 -3.50 -15.20
CA PHE A 664 -18.51 -2.44 -14.30
C PHE A 664 -18.43 -2.86 -12.82
N SER A 665 -17.90 -2.00 -11.95
CA SER A 665 -18.00 -2.17 -10.48
C SER A 665 -19.34 -1.66 -9.95
N ARG A 666 -19.73 -2.11 -8.75
CA ARG A 666 -21.01 -1.72 -8.10
C ARG A 666 -20.87 -0.55 -7.12
N ASP A 667 -19.81 0.24 -7.24
CA ASP A 667 -19.46 1.36 -6.38
C ASP A 667 -20.11 2.69 -6.81
N THR A 668 -21.16 2.63 -7.63
CA THR A 668 -21.95 3.80 -8.05
C THR A 668 -22.84 4.29 -6.90
N ARG A 669 -23.01 5.61 -6.76
CA ARG A 669 -23.92 6.18 -5.72
C ARG A 669 -25.38 5.81 -5.96
N VAL A 670 -25.79 5.69 -7.23
CA VAL A 670 -27.09 5.10 -7.58
C VAL A 670 -26.88 3.59 -7.72
N PRO A 671 -27.57 2.74 -6.93
CA PRO A 671 -27.37 1.30 -6.98
C PRO A 671 -27.55 0.74 -8.39
N ASN A 672 -26.58 -0.06 -8.84
CA ASN A 672 -26.61 -0.77 -10.12
C ASN A 672 -26.77 0.15 -11.34
N CYS A 673 -26.21 1.36 -11.30
CA CYS A 673 -26.30 2.31 -12.40
C CYS A 673 -25.01 2.38 -13.23
N ALA A 674 -24.77 1.40 -14.10
CA ALA A 674 -23.59 1.41 -14.97
C ALA A 674 -23.74 2.42 -16.12
N ILE A 675 -24.91 2.44 -16.76
CA ILE A 675 -25.20 3.31 -17.90
C ILE A 675 -26.57 3.92 -17.69
N ILE A 676 -26.69 5.24 -17.78
CA ILE A 676 -27.96 5.95 -17.78
C ILE A 676 -28.07 6.84 -19.02
N ALA A 677 -29.21 6.77 -19.71
CA ALA A 677 -29.46 7.58 -20.89
C ALA A 677 -30.97 7.92 -21.07
N PRO A 678 -31.28 9.10 -21.65
CA PRO A 678 -32.63 9.42 -22.10
C PRO A 678 -33.14 8.42 -23.15
N SER A 679 -34.45 8.23 -23.23
CA SER A 679 -35.06 7.30 -24.19
C SER A 679 -34.75 7.60 -25.66
N THR A 680 -34.48 8.85 -26.01
CA THR A 680 -34.00 9.29 -27.34
C THR A 680 -32.59 8.81 -27.63
N THR A 681 -31.67 8.94 -26.67
CA THR A 681 -30.30 8.44 -26.76
C THR A 681 -30.24 6.92 -26.80
N THR A 682 -31.00 6.23 -25.96
CA THR A 682 -30.97 4.75 -25.89
C THR A 682 -31.26 4.07 -27.24
N LYS A 683 -32.04 4.72 -28.13
CA LYS A 683 -32.36 4.21 -29.48
C LYS A 683 -31.18 4.24 -30.45
N VAL A 684 -30.15 5.04 -30.18
CA VAL A 684 -29.00 5.25 -31.07
C VAL A 684 -27.69 4.69 -30.49
N LEU A 685 -27.72 4.13 -29.28
CA LEU A 685 -26.58 3.46 -28.67
C LEU A 685 -26.43 2.04 -29.20
N THR A 686 -25.20 1.61 -29.45
CA THR A 686 -24.86 0.19 -29.60
C THR A 686 -24.29 -0.32 -28.28
N VAL A 687 -25.05 -1.13 -27.55
CA VAL A 687 -24.66 -1.66 -26.23
C VAL A 687 -24.67 -3.19 -26.27
N ALA A 688 -23.54 -3.83 -25.97
CA ALA A 688 -23.44 -5.30 -25.97
C ALA A 688 -22.30 -5.81 -25.09
N ARG A 689 -22.46 -7.01 -24.51
CA ARG A 689 -21.40 -7.74 -23.78
C ARG A 689 -20.76 -6.94 -22.62
N ASN A 690 -21.50 -6.02 -22.03
CA ASN A 690 -21.08 -5.35 -20.80
C ASN A 690 -21.57 -6.16 -19.60
N VAL A 691 -20.70 -6.34 -18.62
CA VAL A 691 -20.97 -7.13 -17.43
C VAL A 691 -20.60 -6.37 -16.17
N TRP A 692 -21.23 -6.71 -15.05
CA TRP A 692 -20.76 -6.32 -13.73
C TRP A 692 -19.55 -7.18 -13.33
N THR A 693 -18.84 -6.77 -12.28
CA THR A 693 -17.71 -7.50 -11.69
C THR A 693 -18.05 -8.94 -11.26
N ASP A 694 -19.32 -9.26 -10.98
CA ASP A 694 -19.80 -10.62 -10.70
C ASP A 694 -20.18 -11.43 -11.96
N GLY A 695 -19.96 -10.87 -13.15
CA GLY A 695 -20.27 -11.49 -14.44
C GLY A 695 -21.72 -11.31 -14.91
N SER A 696 -22.61 -10.73 -14.10
CA SER A 696 -23.99 -10.48 -14.52
C SER A 696 -24.08 -9.42 -15.61
N PRO A 697 -25.03 -9.51 -16.57
CA PRO A 697 -25.14 -8.55 -17.65
C PRO A 697 -25.56 -7.16 -17.16
N VAL A 698 -25.03 -6.12 -17.80
CA VAL A 698 -25.40 -4.72 -17.56
C VAL A 698 -26.55 -4.32 -18.47
N SER A 699 -27.54 -3.62 -17.91
CA SER A 699 -28.62 -2.94 -18.65
C SER A 699 -28.43 -1.43 -18.65
N VAL A 700 -29.02 -0.75 -19.64
CA VAL A 700 -29.11 0.71 -19.67
C VAL A 700 -30.31 1.17 -18.85
N SER A 701 -30.07 2.00 -17.84
CA SER A 701 -31.10 2.65 -17.04
C SER A 701 -31.72 3.82 -17.81
N LYS A 702 -33.04 3.98 -17.67
CA LYS A 702 -33.79 5.07 -18.29
C LYS A 702 -33.63 6.35 -17.45
N GLY A 703 -33.09 7.41 -18.04
CA GLY A 703 -32.88 8.72 -17.41
C GLY A 703 -33.77 9.82 -17.98
N ASP A 704 -35.08 9.56 -18.08
CA ASP A 704 -36.06 10.55 -18.56
C ASP A 704 -36.32 11.67 -17.54
#